data_AF-A0A1M6QQY9-F1
#
_entry.id   AF-A0A1M6QQY9-F1
#
_cell.length_a   1.000
_cell.length_b   1.000
_cell.length_c   1.000
_cell.angle_alpha   90.00
_cell.angle_beta   90.00
_cell.angle_gamma   90.00
#
_symmetry.space_group_name_H-M   'P 1'
#
loop_
_entity.id
_entity.type
_entity.pdbx_description
1 polymer ?
#
loop_
_entity_poly.entity_id
_entity_poly.type
_entity_poly.pdbx_seq_one_letter_code
_entity_poly.pdbx_strand_id
1 'polypeptide(L)'
;MKKMSLFKTALAGGLLVASLAATATAQTIVNDRFWKDTDGNFIYSQGGGVLQVGDTFYWYGVKYNGAVTYAANPTKKNDDTGFAGVTCYSSKDLVNWKFEGIVLKPSEAGGGWFGRIGVVYNAKSKKYVLAGQGASPSWEFGEYFATSDSPTGPFKFARVQPESEMTFFVNNNTGDQTLFQDDDGKAYVIASNVKGRTNLYVAPLRESDFLAIDGSRTVNIHKSRVGGREGNAMFKQNGVYYFCSSDLHGWNTSQTYCMSATNILGPYSEEFVLEGTQHDFSHVTQTGFFVMVKGSKGSFVVNAGDRWSDFAGNGLGYNQWLPISFETGKPVFHSLSEWNINVKEGTWSVGAGNNYCLNPTFEADRVGQTTLTGWKLDKADANNINSTSKKRTGRWGLYLTDSKTLTQTLTVPNGKYTLSAYVQGSGGQSSAKMFAKDFGSSEQNVSIAAAAGNWTKKVVENITVTNGKITIGFSTAGSSSQWIAVDDIELIKSGKSYKVSLDAGIGGTIAQNIAGTEIPEGSNVTFTATPLDGWEFAGWSGDASGLDKEYVVASLGKNVNLGAAFKFVGKDSLRYEAENTVFKQTLFEDKHEGFSGKGYANLDNAVGSSITFALCLPEGDERKVKLTFANGGSANRPVSISVNGKVLVEKLDLEPTGGWTSWNDAELTLKIPAGVNALEIASLTEDGAPNIDKIEFVRADSGTTVLRKVAPAEVSKARTGKRFYVNGRAVNVLRAGNRKAVQPTFAK
;
A
#
# COMPACT_ATOMS: atom_id res chain seq x y z
N MET A 1 35.49 78.25 17.48
CA MET A 1 34.14 77.68 17.69
C MET A 1 33.90 76.57 16.68
N LYS A 2 34.14 75.32 17.08
CA LYS A 2 33.76 74.09 16.36
C LYS A 2 33.09 73.22 17.42
N LYS A 3 31.84 72.80 17.21
CA LYS A 3 31.16 71.82 18.08
C LYS A 3 30.53 70.71 17.25
N MET A 4 30.83 69.51 17.71
CA MET A 4 30.49 68.17 17.24
C MET A 4 29.00 67.85 17.22
N SER A 5 28.62 66.90 16.37
CA SER A 5 27.44 66.02 16.51
C SER A 5 27.71 64.71 15.73
N LEU A 6 28.41 63.77 16.36
CA LEU A 6 27.97 62.41 16.76
C LEU A 6 26.97 61.67 15.87
N PHE A 7 27.50 60.64 15.20
CA PHE A 7 26.81 59.47 14.65
C PHE A 7 26.09 58.65 15.73
N LYS A 8 24.87 58.20 15.44
CA LYS A 8 24.23 57.04 16.08
C LYS A 8 23.73 56.07 15.01
N THR A 9 24.42 54.96 14.87
CA THR A 9 23.99 53.77 14.14
C THR A 9 22.93 53.05 14.98
N ALA A 10 21.70 52.97 14.50
CA ALA A 10 20.65 52.16 15.12
C ALA A 10 20.67 50.75 14.51
N LEU A 11 20.92 49.75 15.37
CA LEU A 11 20.87 48.33 15.08
C LEU A 11 19.39 47.92 14.95
N ALA A 12 18.91 47.63 13.74
CA ALA A 12 17.59 47.04 13.54
C ALA A 12 17.68 45.53 13.84
N GLY A 13 17.26 45.14 15.04
CA GLY A 13 17.09 43.73 15.40
C GLY A 13 15.93 43.13 14.60
N GLY A 14 16.25 42.30 13.61
CA GLY A 14 15.27 41.47 12.92
C GLY A 14 14.72 40.43 13.89
N LEU A 15 13.44 40.55 14.25
CA LEU A 15 12.69 39.47 14.89
C LEU A 15 12.55 38.34 13.85
N LEU A 16 13.38 37.30 13.95
CA LEU A 16 13.08 36.02 13.32
C LEU A 16 11.85 35.46 14.03
N VAL A 17 10.66 35.74 13.50
CA VAL A 17 9.48 34.93 13.81
C VAL A 17 9.73 33.60 13.12
N ALA A 18 10.31 32.64 13.86
CA ALA A 18 10.25 31.25 13.46
C ALA A 18 8.76 30.89 13.41
N SER A 19 8.18 30.92 12.20
CA SER A 19 6.89 30.30 11.96
C SER A 19 7.09 28.82 12.27
N LEU A 20 6.62 28.40 13.45
CA LEU A 20 6.32 27.00 13.71
C LEU A 20 5.36 26.59 12.59
N ALA A 21 5.89 25.93 11.57
CA ALA A 21 5.05 25.21 10.62
C ALA A 21 4.29 24.20 11.47
N ALA A 22 3.02 24.48 11.74
CA ALA A 22 2.14 23.51 12.35
C ALA A 22 2.25 22.24 11.51
N THR A 23 2.82 21.18 12.07
CA THR A 23 2.80 19.85 11.48
C THR A 23 1.35 19.57 11.13
N ALA A 24 1.03 19.50 9.85
CA ALA A 24 -0.34 19.29 9.41
C ALA A 24 -0.77 17.92 9.94
N THR A 25 -1.67 17.93 10.92
CA THR A 25 -2.16 16.73 11.56
C THR A 25 -2.93 15.93 10.52
N ALA A 26 -2.61 14.64 10.39
CA ALA A 26 -3.40 13.73 9.57
C ALA A 26 -4.87 13.77 10.03
N GLN A 27 -5.79 13.74 9.07
CA GLN A 27 -7.22 13.70 9.29
C GLN A 27 -7.75 12.29 9.06
N THR A 28 -8.90 11.96 9.62
CA THR A 28 -9.43 10.58 9.56
C THR A 28 -10.65 10.51 8.64
N ILE A 29 -10.55 9.67 7.61
CA ILE A 29 -11.69 9.22 6.82
C ILE A 29 -12.27 7.99 7.50
N VAL A 30 -13.58 7.97 7.68
CA VAL A 30 -14.31 6.81 8.19
C VAL A 30 -15.47 6.53 7.24
N ASN A 31 -15.38 5.37 6.62
CA ASN A 31 -16.35 4.79 5.69
C ASN A 31 -17.50 4.13 6.47
N ASP A 32 -18.42 3.48 5.75
CA ASP A 32 -19.60 2.79 6.30
C ASP A 32 -20.56 3.68 7.10
N ARG A 33 -20.60 4.99 6.78
CA ARG A 33 -21.53 5.94 7.38
C ARG A 33 -21.89 7.08 6.43
N PHE A 34 -23.03 7.73 6.70
CA PHE A 34 -23.37 8.98 6.02
C PHE A 34 -22.47 10.10 6.49
N TRP A 35 -21.61 10.58 5.59
CA TRP A 35 -20.70 11.70 5.88
C TRP A 35 -21.48 12.98 6.10
N LYS A 36 -20.90 13.85 6.94
CA LYS A 36 -21.47 15.14 7.27
C LYS A 36 -20.49 16.25 6.93
N ASP A 37 -21.03 17.37 6.48
CA ASP A 37 -20.29 18.60 6.29
C ASP A 37 -19.92 19.27 7.63
N THR A 38 -19.19 20.37 7.58
CA THR A 38 -18.77 21.14 8.77
C THR A 38 -19.93 21.71 9.59
N ASP A 39 -21.13 21.81 9.00
CA ASP A 39 -22.34 22.29 9.67
C ASP A 39 -23.17 21.12 10.24
N GLY A 40 -22.71 19.88 10.07
CA GLY A 40 -23.35 18.66 10.57
C GLY A 40 -24.47 18.11 9.69
N ASN A 41 -24.64 18.64 8.48
CA ASN A 41 -25.63 18.15 7.50
C ASN A 41 -25.05 17.00 6.69
N PHE A 42 -25.90 16.07 6.23
CA PHE A 42 -25.45 15.00 5.34
C PHE A 42 -24.91 15.54 4.02
N ILE A 43 -23.79 14.97 3.58
CA ILE A 43 -23.21 15.25 2.27
C ILE A 43 -23.94 14.43 1.21
N TYR A 44 -24.48 15.14 0.22
CA TYR A 44 -25.06 14.55 -0.99
C TYR A 44 -24.25 15.01 -2.20
N SER A 45 -23.49 14.09 -2.81
CA SER A 45 -22.54 14.40 -3.89
C SER A 45 -22.17 13.14 -4.69
N GLN A 46 -23.19 12.43 -5.19
CA GLN A 46 -23.02 11.14 -5.88
C GLN A 46 -22.62 11.31 -7.35
N GLY A 47 -21.86 10.36 -7.90
CA GLY A 47 -21.54 10.30 -9.33
C GLY A 47 -20.88 11.57 -9.87
N GLY A 48 -19.91 12.08 -9.12
CA GLY A 48 -19.31 13.41 -9.31
C GLY A 48 -17.81 13.40 -9.54
N GLY A 49 -17.12 14.44 -9.03
CA GLY A 49 -15.67 14.57 -9.12
C GLY A 49 -15.10 15.65 -8.21
N VAL A 50 -13.78 15.64 -8.04
CA VAL A 50 -13.04 16.67 -7.27
C VAL A 50 -12.12 17.45 -8.19
N LEU A 51 -12.24 18.78 -8.16
CA LEU A 51 -11.31 19.71 -8.78
C LEU A 51 -10.44 20.33 -7.69
N GLN A 52 -9.13 20.36 -7.88
CA GLN A 52 -8.23 21.11 -7.00
C GLN A 52 -7.88 22.47 -7.62
N VAL A 53 -8.09 23.56 -6.87
CA VAL A 53 -7.67 24.92 -7.24
C VAL A 53 -6.79 25.48 -6.13
N GLY A 54 -5.50 25.63 -6.43
CA GLY A 54 -4.49 25.95 -5.42
C GLY A 54 -4.44 24.87 -4.35
N ASP A 55 -4.62 25.27 -3.09
CA ASP A 55 -4.64 24.38 -1.92
C ASP A 55 -6.06 23.96 -1.50
N THR A 56 -7.09 24.26 -2.30
CA THR A 56 -8.49 23.90 -2.01
C THR A 56 -8.98 22.82 -2.97
N PHE A 57 -9.61 21.80 -2.42
CA PHE A 57 -10.36 20.78 -3.15
C PHE A 57 -11.84 21.18 -3.20
N TYR A 58 -12.45 21.09 -4.38
CA TYR A 58 -13.86 21.32 -4.61
C TYR A 58 -14.50 20.03 -5.08
N TRP A 59 -15.40 19.47 -4.27
CA TRP A 59 -16.13 18.25 -4.58
C TRP A 59 -17.51 18.59 -5.12
N TYR A 60 -17.76 18.15 -6.34
CA TYR A 60 -19.05 18.28 -7.01
C TYR A 60 -19.70 16.91 -7.14
N GLY A 61 -21.03 16.89 -7.12
CA GLY A 61 -21.79 15.68 -7.36
C GLY A 61 -23.28 15.95 -7.43
N VAL A 62 -24.03 14.96 -7.85
CA VAL A 62 -25.48 15.07 -7.97
C VAL A 62 -26.12 14.80 -6.61
N LYS A 63 -27.07 15.65 -6.24
CA LYS A 63 -28.01 15.38 -5.14
C LYS A 63 -29.28 14.79 -5.72
N TYR A 64 -29.56 13.54 -5.38
CA TYR A 64 -30.83 12.89 -5.70
C TYR A 64 -31.82 13.00 -4.53
N ASN A 65 -33.12 13.10 -4.84
CA ASN A 65 -34.18 13.09 -3.83
C ASN A 65 -34.23 11.77 -3.05
N GLY A 66 -34.02 10.64 -3.74
CA GLY A 66 -33.96 9.30 -3.14
C GLY A 66 -32.88 9.17 -2.07
N ALA A 67 -31.73 9.82 -2.24
CA ALA A 67 -30.67 9.86 -1.24
C ALA A 67 -31.16 10.52 0.06
N VAL A 68 -31.87 11.65 0.00
CA VAL A 68 -32.38 12.32 1.21
C VAL A 68 -33.32 11.40 2.01
N THR A 69 -34.20 10.67 1.33
CA THR A 69 -35.13 9.75 2.00
C THR A 69 -34.43 8.53 2.58
N TYR A 70 -33.42 8.00 1.89
CA TYR A 70 -32.66 6.84 2.36
C TYR A 70 -31.80 7.17 3.59
N ALA A 71 -31.12 8.32 3.61
CA ALA A 71 -30.30 8.73 4.76
C ALA A 71 -31.13 8.86 6.05
N ALA A 72 -32.41 9.24 5.93
CA ALA A 72 -33.34 9.32 7.06
C ALA A 72 -33.83 7.94 7.54
N ASN A 73 -33.87 6.94 6.66
CA ASN A 73 -34.32 5.58 6.98
C ASN A 73 -33.62 4.52 6.10
N PRO A 74 -32.40 4.08 6.45
CA PRO A 74 -31.55 3.24 5.60
C PRO A 74 -31.90 1.75 5.73
N THR A 75 -33.19 1.42 5.63
CA THR A 75 -33.70 0.04 5.81
C THR A 75 -34.22 -0.59 4.51
N LYS A 76 -34.47 0.23 3.48
CA LYS A 76 -34.97 -0.23 2.19
C LYS A 76 -34.54 0.72 1.07
N LYS A 77 -34.15 0.16 -0.07
CA LYS A 77 -33.90 0.91 -1.30
C LYS A 77 -35.16 1.66 -1.78
N ASN A 78 -34.93 2.72 -2.54
CA ASN A 78 -35.94 3.46 -3.29
C ASN A 78 -35.46 3.65 -4.74
N ASP A 79 -36.35 4.17 -5.61
CA ASP A 79 -36.05 4.38 -7.04
C ASP A 79 -36.13 5.88 -7.43
N ASP A 80 -36.11 6.80 -6.45
CA ASP A 80 -36.25 8.24 -6.69
C ASP A 80 -34.92 8.87 -7.14
N THR A 81 -34.70 8.81 -8.45
CA THR A 81 -33.55 9.43 -9.13
C THR A 81 -33.77 10.90 -9.47
N GLY A 82 -34.76 11.56 -8.84
CA GLY A 82 -35.09 12.97 -9.10
C GLY A 82 -33.91 13.90 -8.82
N PHE A 83 -33.56 14.71 -9.82
CA PHE A 83 -32.46 15.69 -9.73
C PHE A 83 -32.83 16.86 -8.83
N ALA A 84 -32.12 17.03 -7.71
CA ALA A 84 -32.28 18.16 -6.80
C ALA A 84 -31.23 19.27 -7.00
N GLY A 85 -30.19 19.00 -7.79
CA GLY A 85 -29.12 19.95 -8.11
C GLY A 85 -27.74 19.31 -8.09
N VAL A 86 -26.76 20.02 -8.63
CA VAL A 86 -25.33 19.71 -8.43
C VAL A 86 -24.84 20.48 -7.23
N THR A 87 -24.32 19.78 -6.23
CA THR A 87 -23.75 20.37 -5.01
C THR A 87 -22.28 20.68 -5.20
N CYS A 88 -21.75 21.60 -4.39
CA CYS A 88 -20.32 21.82 -4.24
C CYS A 88 -19.96 21.89 -2.76
N TYR A 89 -18.89 21.19 -2.40
CA TYR A 89 -18.25 21.28 -1.10
C TYR A 89 -16.78 21.66 -1.28
N SER A 90 -16.21 22.42 -0.36
CA SER A 90 -14.79 22.77 -0.35
C SER A 90 -14.07 22.16 0.85
N SER A 91 -12.80 21.77 0.67
CA SER A 91 -11.96 21.24 1.74
C SER A 91 -10.48 21.58 1.51
N LYS A 92 -9.70 21.65 2.59
CA LYS A 92 -8.24 21.77 2.57
C LYS A 92 -7.53 20.44 2.82
N ASP A 93 -8.26 19.40 3.20
CA ASP A 93 -7.70 18.15 3.72
C ASP A 93 -8.43 16.87 3.23
N LEU A 94 -9.42 17.02 2.34
CA LEU A 94 -10.27 15.95 1.80
C LEU A 94 -11.18 15.26 2.84
N VAL A 95 -11.27 15.79 4.06
CA VAL A 95 -12.08 15.20 5.15
C VAL A 95 -13.11 16.20 5.66
N ASN A 96 -12.68 17.41 5.99
CA ASN A 96 -13.53 18.46 6.52
C ASN A 96 -14.11 19.26 5.35
N TRP A 97 -15.33 18.91 4.96
CA TRP A 97 -16.03 19.47 3.80
C TRP A 97 -16.99 20.58 4.23
N LYS A 98 -16.75 21.80 3.76
CA LYS A 98 -17.67 22.93 3.90
C LYS A 98 -18.63 22.94 2.72
N PHE A 99 -19.94 23.03 2.97
CA PHE A 99 -20.92 23.19 1.90
C PHE A 99 -20.82 24.60 1.28
N GLU A 100 -20.58 24.68 -0.03
CA GLU A 100 -20.52 25.95 -0.77
C GLU A 100 -21.84 26.30 -1.45
N GLY A 101 -22.70 25.30 -1.72
CA GLY A 101 -24.04 25.51 -2.24
C GLY A 101 -24.46 24.51 -3.33
N ILE A 102 -25.67 24.70 -3.85
CA ILE A 102 -26.12 24.07 -5.09
C ILE A 102 -25.65 24.96 -6.24
N VAL A 103 -24.66 24.48 -6.99
CA VAL A 103 -23.98 25.23 -8.04
C VAL A 103 -24.66 25.13 -9.39
N LEU A 104 -25.55 24.15 -9.58
CA LEU A 104 -26.47 24.06 -10.72
C LEU A 104 -27.83 23.55 -10.23
N LYS A 105 -28.87 24.39 -10.29
CA LYS A 105 -30.23 24.05 -9.85
C LYS A 105 -31.03 23.39 -10.98
N PRO A 106 -32.07 22.60 -10.65
CA PRO A 106 -32.97 22.03 -11.66
C PRO A 106 -33.56 23.08 -12.62
N SER A 107 -33.96 24.24 -12.12
CA SER A 107 -34.49 25.35 -12.94
C SER A 107 -33.48 25.93 -13.93
N GLU A 108 -32.18 25.83 -13.62
CA GLU A 108 -31.09 26.34 -14.46
C GLU A 108 -30.64 25.29 -15.49
N ALA A 109 -30.87 24.02 -15.19
CA ALA A 109 -30.50 22.88 -16.04
C ALA A 109 -31.61 22.46 -17.02
N GLY A 110 -32.84 22.99 -16.84
CA GLY A 110 -34.04 22.58 -17.59
C GLY A 110 -34.76 21.37 -16.98
N GLY A 111 -34.45 20.99 -15.74
CA GLY A 111 -35.00 19.82 -15.06
C GLY A 111 -34.53 18.48 -15.64
N GLY A 112 -35.16 17.38 -15.22
CA GLY A 112 -34.87 16.03 -15.72
C GLY A 112 -33.90 15.23 -14.86
N TRP A 113 -32.98 14.50 -15.50
CA TRP A 113 -32.00 13.61 -14.86
C TRP A 113 -30.58 14.02 -15.21
N PHE A 114 -29.67 13.87 -14.23
CA PHE A 114 -28.24 14.12 -14.36
C PHE A 114 -27.47 13.00 -13.67
N GLY A 115 -26.28 12.68 -14.17
CA GLY A 115 -25.36 11.74 -13.54
C GLY A 115 -23.95 11.88 -14.11
N ARG A 116 -22.97 11.25 -13.44
CA ARG A 116 -21.60 11.13 -13.95
C ARG A 116 -21.00 12.50 -14.35
N ILE A 117 -21.14 13.47 -13.45
CA ILE A 117 -20.72 14.85 -13.70
C ILE A 117 -19.28 15.08 -13.24
N GLY A 118 -18.62 16.09 -13.80
CA GLY A 118 -17.33 16.57 -13.34
C GLY A 118 -17.15 18.04 -13.65
N VAL A 119 -16.13 18.67 -13.04
CA VAL A 119 -15.73 20.05 -13.32
C VAL A 119 -14.24 20.10 -13.66
N VAL A 120 -13.92 20.75 -14.77
CA VAL A 120 -12.54 21.00 -15.23
C VAL A 120 -12.33 22.50 -15.46
N TYR A 121 -11.08 22.97 -15.41
CA TYR A 121 -10.76 24.38 -15.69
C TYR A 121 -10.15 24.55 -17.07
N ASN A 122 -10.73 25.40 -17.91
CA ASN A 122 -10.16 25.74 -19.21
C ASN A 122 -9.35 27.05 -19.13
N ALA A 123 -8.04 26.96 -19.31
CA ALA A 123 -7.15 28.13 -19.23
C ALA A 123 -7.33 29.14 -20.38
N LYS A 124 -7.84 28.71 -21.55
CA LYS A 124 -8.04 29.59 -22.72
C LYS A 124 -9.28 30.47 -22.54
N SER A 125 -10.41 29.88 -22.17
CA SER A 125 -11.66 30.59 -21.88
C SER A 125 -11.70 31.22 -20.48
N LYS A 126 -10.79 30.78 -19.59
CA LYS A 126 -10.73 31.14 -18.16
C LYS A 126 -12.01 30.76 -17.41
N LYS A 127 -12.70 29.71 -17.85
CA LYS A 127 -13.93 29.22 -17.23
C LYS A 127 -13.70 27.88 -16.54
N TYR A 128 -14.42 27.68 -15.45
CA TYR A 128 -14.73 26.35 -14.94
C TYR A 128 -15.86 25.77 -15.79
N VAL A 129 -15.71 24.53 -16.23
CA VAL A 129 -16.64 23.84 -17.11
C VAL A 129 -17.14 22.61 -16.40
N LEU A 130 -18.43 22.59 -16.11
CA LEU A 130 -19.15 21.41 -15.66
C LEU A 130 -19.60 20.65 -16.90
N ALA A 131 -19.30 19.35 -16.95
CA ALA A 131 -19.83 18.45 -17.96
C ALA A 131 -20.35 17.16 -17.33
N GLY A 132 -21.30 16.50 -18.00
CA GLY A 132 -21.87 15.24 -17.53
C GLY A 132 -23.07 14.79 -18.34
N GLN A 133 -23.56 13.60 -18.02
CA GLN A 133 -24.73 13.05 -18.69
C GLN A 133 -26.00 13.72 -18.19
N GLY A 134 -26.94 13.99 -19.09
CA GLY A 134 -28.26 14.40 -18.68
C GLY A 134 -29.34 14.17 -19.73
N ALA A 135 -30.58 14.30 -19.28
CA ALA A 135 -31.77 14.36 -20.11
C ALA A 135 -32.78 15.31 -19.47
N SER A 136 -33.55 16.04 -20.28
CA SER A 136 -34.56 16.98 -19.83
C SER A 136 -35.84 16.87 -20.67
N PRO A 137 -37.01 17.30 -20.16
CA PRO A 137 -38.17 17.55 -21.00
C PRO A 137 -37.94 18.58 -22.12
N SER A 138 -36.90 19.42 -22.01
CA SER A 138 -36.59 20.50 -22.95
C SER A 138 -35.51 20.15 -23.98
N TRP A 139 -34.78 19.04 -23.81
CA TRP A 139 -33.70 18.62 -24.70
C TRP A 139 -33.41 17.12 -24.53
N GLU A 140 -33.05 16.45 -25.63
CA GLU A 140 -32.81 15.01 -25.66
C GLU A 140 -31.57 14.58 -24.87
N PHE A 141 -31.48 13.31 -24.49
CA PHE A 141 -30.32 12.79 -23.76
C PHE A 141 -28.99 13.08 -24.48
N GLY A 142 -27.99 13.56 -23.75
CA GLY A 142 -26.70 13.96 -24.31
C GLY A 142 -25.70 14.44 -23.28
N GLU A 143 -24.55 14.92 -23.76
CA GLU A 143 -23.51 15.49 -22.91
C GLU A 143 -23.84 16.95 -22.61
N TYR A 144 -24.16 17.25 -21.36
CA TYR A 144 -24.54 18.58 -20.90
C TYR A 144 -23.30 19.37 -20.48
N PHE A 145 -23.21 20.64 -20.90
CA PHE A 145 -22.14 21.56 -20.52
C PHE A 145 -22.69 22.84 -19.88
N ALA A 146 -22.05 23.25 -18.79
CA ALA A 146 -22.28 24.55 -18.15
C ALA A 146 -20.96 25.21 -17.73
N THR A 147 -20.95 26.53 -17.58
CA THR A 147 -19.73 27.29 -17.25
C THR A 147 -19.91 28.21 -16.05
N SER A 148 -18.81 28.48 -15.35
CA SER A 148 -18.73 29.49 -14.31
C SER A 148 -17.38 30.23 -14.32
N ASP A 149 -17.38 31.45 -13.77
CA ASP A 149 -16.18 32.22 -13.46
C ASP A 149 -15.56 31.83 -12.10
N SER A 150 -16.31 31.09 -11.27
CA SER A 150 -15.92 30.66 -9.93
C SER A 150 -15.99 29.13 -9.82
N PRO A 151 -15.09 28.48 -9.07
CA PRO A 151 -15.24 27.05 -8.77
C PRO A 151 -16.51 26.78 -7.96
N THR A 152 -16.99 27.73 -7.16
CA THR A 152 -18.22 27.58 -6.36
C THR A 152 -19.49 27.96 -7.12
N GLY A 153 -19.41 28.15 -8.44
CA GLY A 153 -20.57 28.52 -9.25
C GLY A 153 -21.10 29.94 -8.97
N PRO A 154 -22.38 30.20 -9.30
CA PRO A 154 -23.29 29.29 -10.00
C PRO A 154 -22.78 28.97 -11.42
N PHE A 155 -23.08 27.77 -11.90
CA PHE A 155 -22.83 27.35 -13.28
C PHE A 155 -24.04 27.70 -14.14
N LYS A 156 -23.76 28.24 -15.33
CA LYS A 156 -24.79 28.62 -16.31
C LYS A 156 -24.74 27.68 -17.49
N PHE A 157 -25.92 27.25 -17.94
CA PHE A 157 -26.09 26.46 -19.15
C PHE A 157 -25.26 27.05 -20.30
N ALA A 158 -24.50 26.19 -20.98
CA ALA A 158 -23.75 26.56 -22.17
C ALA A 158 -24.32 25.87 -23.40
N ARG A 159 -24.41 24.53 -23.37
CA ARG A 159 -25.01 23.72 -24.44
C ARG A 159 -25.18 22.26 -24.00
N VAL A 160 -25.90 21.50 -24.83
CA VAL A 160 -25.87 20.03 -24.85
C VAL A 160 -25.24 19.60 -26.17
N GLN A 161 -24.38 18.58 -26.13
CA GLN A 161 -23.95 17.86 -27.33
C GLN A 161 -24.84 16.62 -27.50
N PRO A 162 -25.74 16.61 -28.49
CA PRO A 162 -26.73 15.54 -28.68
C PRO A 162 -26.14 14.30 -29.34
N GLU A 163 -26.93 13.21 -29.38
CA GLU A 163 -26.56 11.96 -30.05
C GLU A 163 -26.15 12.16 -31.52
N SER A 164 -26.83 13.08 -32.23
CA SER A 164 -26.53 13.39 -33.63
C SER A 164 -25.13 13.98 -33.86
N GLU A 165 -24.50 14.54 -32.82
CA GLU A 165 -23.13 15.06 -32.84
C GLU A 165 -22.08 14.08 -32.31
N MET A 166 -22.49 12.94 -31.74
CA MET A 166 -21.63 11.99 -31.01
C MET A 166 -21.47 10.63 -31.73
N THR A 167 -21.59 10.63 -33.07
CA THR A 167 -21.55 9.43 -33.93
C THR A 167 -20.22 8.65 -33.90
N PHE A 168 -19.18 9.22 -33.29
CA PHE A 168 -17.89 8.56 -33.05
C PHE A 168 -17.91 7.57 -31.88
N PHE A 169 -18.94 7.60 -31.03
CA PHE A 169 -19.22 6.52 -30.10
C PHE A 169 -20.10 5.45 -30.76
N VAL A 170 -19.85 4.19 -30.44
CA VAL A 170 -20.79 3.11 -30.78
C VAL A 170 -22.16 3.39 -30.13
N ASN A 171 -23.23 3.45 -30.93
CA ASN A 171 -24.56 3.90 -30.49
C ASN A 171 -24.65 5.38 -30.10
N ASN A 172 -23.75 6.22 -30.62
CA ASN A 172 -23.86 7.68 -30.69
C ASN A 172 -23.91 8.42 -29.34
N ASN A 173 -23.54 7.80 -28.23
CA ASN A 173 -23.52 8.46 -26.92
C ASN A 173 -22.60 7.76 -25.92
N THR A 174 -22.28 8.44 -24.83
CA THR A 174 -21.53 7.90 -23.70
C THR A 174 -22.43 7.03 -22.82
N GLY A 175 -21.87 5.93 -22.34
CA GLY A 175 -22.37 5.25 -21.15
C GLY A 175 -21.81 5.95 -19.93
N ASP A 176 -21.60 5.21 -18.85
CA ASP A 176 -21.06 5.80 -17.63
C ASP A 176 -19.71 6.46 -17.89
N GLN A 177 -19.47 7.61 -17.25
CA GLN A 177 -18.31 8.43 -17.53
C GLN A 177 -17.76 9.19 -16.31
N THR A 178 -16.58 9.77 -16.50
CA THR A 178 -16.04 10.83 -15.64
C THR A 178 -15.24 11.82 -16.47
N LEU A 179 -14.93 12.98 -15.89
CA LEU A 179 -13.94 13.90 -16.44
C LEU A 179 -12.56 13.63 -15.84
N PHE A 180 -11.55 13.63 -16.69
CA PHE A 180 -10.15 13.58 -16.31
C PHE A 180 -9.44 14.80 -16.91
N GLN A 181 -8.76 15.58 -16.07
CA GLN A 181 -7.90 16.68 -16.53
C GLN A 181 -6.44 16.32 -16.27
N ASP A 182 -5.65 16.26 -17.33
CA ASP A 182 -4.25 15.87 -17.26
C ASP A 182 -3.37 17.03 -16.80
N ASP A 183 -2.12 16.72 -16.41
CA ASP A 183 -1.14 17.70 -15.93
C ASP A 183 -0.81 18.77 -17.00
N ASP A 184 -1.04 18.49 -18.29
CA ASP A 184 -0.87 19.44 -19.40
C ASP A 184 -2.06 20.40 -19.58
N GLY A 185 -3.08 20.28 -18.73
CA GLY A 185 -4.29 21.09 -18.71
C GLY A 185 -5.38 20.64 -19.68
N LYS A 186 -5.15 19.63 -20.54
CA LYS A 186 -6.20 19.07 -21.40
C LYS A 186 -7.18 18.22 -20.58
N ALA A 187 -8.44 18.25 -20.99
CA ALA A 187 -9.52 17.50 -20.34
C ALA A 187 -10.10 16.45 -21.29
N TYR A 188 -10.54 15.33 -20.70
CA TYR A 188 -11.04 14.16 -21.41
C TYR A 188 -12.29 13.64 -20.70
N VAL A 189 -13.24 13.16 -21.48
CA VAL A 189 -14.31 12.29 -21.03
C VAL A 189 -13.80 10.85 -21.09
N ILE A 190 -13.85 10.17 -19.96
CA ILE A 190 -13.44 8.77 -19.79
C ILE A 190 -14.73 7.96 -19.70
N ALA A 191 -15.07 7.18 -20.72
CA ALA A 191 -16.41 6.62 -20.83
C ALA A 191 -16.47 5.25 -21.51
N SER A 192 -17.56 4.52 -21.26
CA SER A 192 -18.01 3.47 -22.16
C SER A 192 -18.92 4.03 -23.26
N ASN A 193 -19.29 3.20 -24.23
CA ASN A 193 -20.42 3.51 -25.11
C ASN A 193 -21.77 3.27 -24.41
N VAL A 194 -22.84 3.96 -24.81
CA VAL A 194 -24.13 3.99 -24.09
C VAL A 194 -24.85 2.65 -23.96
N LYS A 195 -24.88 1.83 -25.01
CA LYS A 195 -25.62 0.56 -25.05
C LYS A 195 -24.67 -0.63 -25.04
N GLY A 196 -24.91 -1.57 -24.14
CA GLY A 196 -24.06 -2.75 -23.95
C GLY A 196 -22.68 -2.47 -23.34
N ARG A 197 -22.20 -1.21 -23.41
CA ARG A 197 -20.97 -0.73 -22.76
C ARG A 197 -19.72 -1.57 -23.05
N THR A 198 -19.63 -2.12 -24.25
CA THR A 198 -18.55 -3.03 -24.66
C THR A 198 -17.33 -2.30 -25.21
N ASN A 199 -17.44 -1.02 -25.54
CA ASN A 199 -16.35 -0.22 -26.07
C ASN A 199 -16.02 0.91 -25.09
N LEU A 200 -14.74 1.09 -24.79
CA LEU A 200 -14.22 2.03 -23.80
C LEU A 200 -13.38 3.09 -24.50
N TYR A 201 -13.57 4.33 -24.10
CA TYR A 201 -13.07 5.48 -24.83
C TYR A 201 -12.34 6.45 -23.92
N VAL A 202 -11.31 7.06 -24.51
CA VAL A 202 -10.75 8.32 -24.04
C VAL A 202 -11.12 9.37 -25.09
N ALA A 203 -11.92 10.34 -24.69
CA ALA A 203 -12.54 11.29 -25.59
C ALA A 203 -12.16 12.73 -25.21
N PRO A 204 -11.21 13.37 -25.91
CA PRO A 204 -10.73 14.71 -25.57
C PRO A 204 -11.84 15.76 -25.67
N LEU A 205 -11.85 16.73 -24.75
CA LEU A 205 -12.68 17.93 -24.89
C LEU A 205 -12.02 18.94 -25.84
N ARG A 206 -12.86 19.72 -26.55
CA ARG A 206 -12.44 20.77 -27.47
C ARG A 206 -11.59 21.80 -26.73
N GLU A 207 -10.33 21.95 -27.13
CA GLU A 207 -9.37 22.70 -26.32
C GLU A 207 -9.69 24.19 -26.13
N SER A 208 -10.42 24.81 -27.06
CA SER A 208 -10.72 26.24 -27.00
C SER A 208 -11.57 26.63 -25.81
N ASP A 209 -12.44 25.72 -25.33
CA ASP A 209 -13.43 26.05 -24.31
C ASP A 209 -13.93 24.87 -23.47
N PHE A 210 -13.62 23.62 -23.84
CA PHE A 210 -14.15 22.38 -23.26
C PHE A 210 -15.67 22.21 -23.36
N LEU A 211 -16.32 22.86 -24.33
CA LEU A 211 -17.78 22.78 -24.53
C LEU A 211 -18.20 21.79 -25.64
N ALA A 212 -17.38 20.77 -25.88
CA ALA A 212 -17.69 19.65 -26.77
C ALA A 212 -16.67 18.54 -26.58
N ILE A 213 -17.11 17.30 -26.69
CA ILE A 213 -16.24 16.15 -26.98
C ILE A 213 -15.78 16.26 -28.44
N ASP A 214 -14.48 16.20 -28.65
CA ASP A 214 -13.83 16.29 -29.95
C ASP A 214 -13.74 14.92 -30.62
N GLY A 215 -14.76 14.61 -31.42
CA GLY A 215 -14.87 13.35 -32.15
C GLY A 215 -13.69 13.02 -33.08
N SER A 216 -12.93 14.02 -33.54
CA SER A 216 -11.78 13.79 -34.42
C SER A 216 -10.57 13.20 -33.68
N ARG A 217 -10.55 13.30 -32.35
CA ARG A 217 -9.46 12.83 -31.48
C ARG A 217 -9.91 11.76 -30.47
N THR A 218 -11.18 11.39 -30.47
CA THR A 218 -11.72 10.33 -29.61
C THR A 218 -11.19 8.97 -30.04
N VAL A 219 -10.67 8.19 -29.08
CA VAL A 219 -10.10 6.86 -29.34
C VAL A 219 -10.90 5.81 -28.58
N ASN A 220 -11.36 4.78 -29.28
CA ASN A 220 -11.81 3.52 -28.67
C ASN A 220 -10.57 2.74 -28.25
N ILE A 221 -10.26 2.78 -26.96
CA ILE A 221 -9.02 2.21 -26.40
C ILE A 221 -9.14 0.71 -26.16
N HIS A 222 -10.36 0.20 -25.99
CA HIS A 222 -10.60 -1.19 -25.65
C HIS A 222 -12.01 -1.64 -26.01
N LYS A 223 -12.12 -2.86 -26.53
CA LYS A 223 -13.39 -3.54 -26.73
C LYS A 223 -13.46 -4.78 -25.84
N SER A 224 -14.25 -4.72 -24.78
CA SER A 224 -14.44 -5.83 -23.86
C SER A 224 -15.08 -7.02 -24.57
N ARG A 225 -14.54 -8.21 -24.28
CA ARG A 225 -14.99 -9.50 -24.83
C ARG A 225 -15.79 -10.32 -23.81
N VAL A 226 -15.87 -9.87 -22.56
CA VAL A 226 -16.46 -10.58 -21.42
C VAL A 226 -17.58 -9.77 -20.74
N GLY A 227 -18.46 -9.18 -21.54
CA GLY A 227 -19.52 -8.28 -21.06
C GLY A 227 -19.12 -6.80 -21.16
N GLY A 228 -20.03 -5.88 -20.82
CA GLY A 228 -19.69 -4.45 -20.82
C GLY A 228 -18.97 -4.00 -19.55
N ARG A 229 -18.39 -2.81 -19.59
CA ARG A 229 -17.79 -2.12 -18.44
C ARG A 229 -18.45 -0.78 -18.21
N GLU A 230 -18.70 -0.43 -16.97
CA GLU A 230 -19.29 0.86 -16.57
C GLU A 230 -18.49 1.54 -15.46
N GLY A 231 -18.99 2.63 -14.87
CA GLY A 231 -18.25 3.34 -13.82
C GLY A 231 -16.86 3.81 -14.25
N ASN A 232 -16.75 4.33 -15.47
CA ASN A 232 -15.47 4.58 -16.10
C ASN A 232 -14.76 5.79 -15.47
N ALA A 233 -13.56 5.56 -14.95
CA ALA A 233 -12.72 6.60 -14.36
C ALA A 233 -11.24 6.39 -14.64
N MET A 234 -10.46 7.46 -14.52
CA MET A 234 -9.03 7.42 -14.77
C MET A 234 -8.24 8.10 -13.66
N PHE A 235 -7.09 7.53 -13.32
CA PHE A 235 -6.04 8.22 -12.59
C PHE A 235 -4.70 8.10 -13.31
N LYS A 236 -3.76 8.96 -12.96
CA LYS A 236 -2.40 8.96 -13.49
C LYS A 236 -1.40 8.97 -12.35
N GLN A 237 -0.47 8.02 -12.36
CA GLN A 237 0.64 7.94 -11.42
C GLN A 237 1.94 7.71 -12.19
N ASN A 238 2.99 8.48 -11.87
CA ASN A 238 4.33 8.28 -12.42
C ASN A 238 4.37 8.18 -13.97
N GLY A 239 3.53 8.97 -14.64
CA GLY A 239 3.44 8.98 -16.11
C GLY A 239 2.63 7.84 -16.73
N VAL A 240 2.05 6.96 -15.91
CA VAL A 240 1.17 5.86 -16.34
C VAL A 240 -0.28 6.23 -16.06
N TYR A 241 -1.13 6.10 -17.08
CA TYR A 241 -2.58 6.26 -17.00
C TYR A 241 -3.21 4.92 -16.69
N TYR A 242 -4.15 4.91 -15.75
CA TYR A 242 -4.93 3.74 -15.38
C TYR A 242 -6.40 4.05 -15.65
N PHE A 243 -6.97 3.40 -16.66
CA PHE A 243 -8.40 3.43 -16.92
C PHE A 243 -9.04 2.33 -16.10
N CYS A 244 -9.98 2.67 -15.22
CA CYS A 244 -10.65 1.72 -14.35
C CYS A 244 -12.18 1.76 -14.52
N SER A 245 -12.84 0.64 -14.23
CA SER A 245 -14.26 0.42 -14.48
C SER A 245 -14.85 -0.71 -13.61
N SER A 246 -16.16 -0.85 -13.60
CA SER A 246 -16.92 -1.93 -12.94
C SER A 246 -17.60 -2.87 -13.94
N ASP A 247 -18.09 -4.01 -13.47
CA ASP A 247 -19.05 -4.86 -14.18
C ASP A 247 -20.43 -4.18 -14.32
N LEU A 248 -21.27 -4.70 -15.24
CA LEU A 248 -22.65 -4.22 -15.47
C LEU A 248 -23.65 -4.81 -14.47
N HIS A 249 -23.59 -4.37 -13.22
CA HIS A 249 -24.53 -4.79 -12.18
C HIS A 249 -25.50 -3.69 -11.75
N GLY A 250 -25.64 -2.65 -12.57
CA GLY A 250 -26.55 -1.55 -12.32
C GLY A 250 -26.11 -0.77 -11.08
N TRP A 251 -27.01 -0.58 -10.13
CA TRP A 251 -26.66 0.07 -8.85
C TRP A 251 -25.83 -0.81 -7.92
N ASN A 252 -25.73 -2.11 -8.20
CA ASN A 252 -24.89 -2.97 -7.40
C ASN A 252 -23.41 -2.82 -7.77
N THR A 253 -22.57 -3.15 -6.81
CA THR A 253 -21.11 -3.08 -6.85
C THR A 253 -20.47 -4.27 -7.58
N SER A 254 -19.20 -4.15 -7.96
CA SER A 254 -18.33 -5.24 -8.42
C SER A 254 -16.89 -4.98 -7.99
N GLN A 255 -16.00 -5.95 -8.21
CA GLN A 255 -14.57 -5.65 -8.24
C GLN A 255 -14.25 -4.60 -9.32
N THR A 256 -13.12 -3.92 -9.18
CA THR A 256 -12.68 -2.90 -10.15
C THR A 256 -11.74 -3.53 -11.17
N TYR A 257 -11.98 -3.28 -12.45
CA TYR A 257 -11.11 -3.69 -13.55
C TYR A 257 -10.34 -2.48 -14.05
N CYS A 258 -9.06 -2.64 -14.33
CA CYS A 258 -8.21 -1.59 -14.85
C CYS A 258 -7.43 -2.04 -16.10
N MET A 259 -7.01 -1.05 -16.89
CA MET A 259 -6.02 -1.16 -17.95
C MET A 259 -5.03 -0.01 -17.80
N SER A 260 -3.81 -0.17 -18.29
CA SER A 260 -2.76 0.84 -18.14
C SER A 260 -2.09 1.22 -19.45
N ALA A 261 -1.64 2.47 -19.57
CA ALA A 261 -0.89 2.97 -20.73
C ALA A 261 0.06 4.11 -20.33
N THR A 262 1.16 4.29 -21.07
CA THR A 262 2.07 5.45 -20.90
C THR A 262 1.67 6.65 -21.76
N ASN A 263 0.74 6.45 -22.70
CA ASN A 263 0.09 7.48 -23.48
C ASN A 263 -1.42 7.36 -23.23
N ILE A 264 -2.08 8.47 -22.88
CA ILE A 264 -3.51 8.49 -22.54
C ILE A 264 -4.41 7.97 -23.68
N LEU A 265 -3.97 8.10 -24.94
CA LEU A 265 -4.69 7.58 -26.11
C LEU A 265 -4.28 6.13 -26.48
N GLY A 266 -3.43 5.50 -25.67
CA GLY A 266 -3.01 4.11 -25.82
C GLY A 266 -1.69 3.92 -26.60
N PRO A 267 -1.36 2.65 -26.91
CA PRO A 267 -2.15 1.45 -26.63
C PRO A 267 -2.22 1.15 -25.12
N TYR A 268 -3.35 0.56 -24.70
CA TYR A 268 -3.55 0.10 -23.32
C TYR A 268 -3.17 -1.38 -23.17
N SER A 269 -2.78 -1.76 -21.96
CA SER A 269 -2.57 -3.16 -21.56
C SER A 269 -3.85 -3.99 -21.68
N GLU A 270 -3.71 -5.30 -21.57
CA GLU A 270 -4.84 -6.16 -21.23
C GLU A 270 -5.47 -5.73 -19.90
N GLU A 271 -6.76 -6.05 -19.77
CA GLU A 271 -7.53 -5.77 -18.56
C GLU A 271 -7.08 -6.67 -17.40
N PHE A 272 -7.00 -6.10 -16.19
CA PHE A 272 -6.71 -6.81 -14.96
C PHE A 272 -7.63 -6.34 -13.83
N VAL A 273 -7.84 -7.20 -12.82
CA VAL A 273 -8.56 -6.81 -11.60
C VAL A 273 -7.62 -5.99 -10.72
N LEU A 274 -8.09 -4.85 -10.23
CA LEU A 274 -7.36 -4.04 -9.25
C LEU A 274 -7.24 -4.83 -7.94
N GLU A 275 -6.01 -5.17 -7.59
CA GLU A 275 -5.72 -6.00 -6.41
C GLU A 275 -6.32 -5.41 -5.15
N GLY A 276 -6.95 -6.26 -4.32
CA GLY A 276 -7.64 -5.88 -3.10
C GLY A 276 -9.15 -5.66 -3.25
N THR A 277 -9.66 -5.48 -4.48
CA THR A 277 -11.08 -5.21 -4.71
C THR A 277 -11.98 -6.45 -4.77
N GLN A 278 -11.40 -7.61 -5.05
CA GLN A 278 -12.12 -8.88 -5.27
C GLN A 278 -12.78 -9.46 -4.02
N HIS A 279 -12.38 -9.01 -2.83
CA HIS A 279 -12.78 -9.63 -1.56
C HIS A 279 -14.06 -9.06 -0.97
N ASP A 280 -14.47 -7.86 -1.39
CA ASP A 280 -15.70 -7.20 -0.93
C ASP A 280 -16.27 -6.23 -1.98
N PHE A 281 -15.89 -6.42 -3.25
CA PHE A 281 -16.28 -5.58 -4.38
C PHE A 281 -15.97 -4.10 -4.15
N SER A 282 -14.67 -3.82 -4.00
CA SER A 282 -14.17 -2.46 -3.83
C SER A 282 -14.81 -1.75 -2.63
N HIS A 283 -14.88 -2.43 -1.47
CA HIS A 283 -15.57 -1.92 -0.28
C HIS A 283 -17.06 -1.62 -0.52
N VAL A 284 -17.72 -2.48 -1.30
CA VAL A 284 -19.12 -2.34 -1.70
C VAL A 284 -19.38 -1.01 -2.41
N THR A 285 -18.53 -0.68 -3.38
CA THR A 285 -18.70 0.51 -4.23
C THR A 285 -18.68 0.19 -5.71
N GLN A 286 -19.27 1.08 -6.49
CA GLN A 286 -18.95 1.21 -7.89
C GLN A 286 -17.84 2.26 -8.03
N THR A 287 -16.96 2.09 -9.02
CA THR A 287 -15.97 3.12 -9.36
C THR A 287 -16.69 4.45 -9.65
N GLY A 288 -16.37 5.46 -8.84
CA GLY A 288 -16.88 6.83 -8.97
C GLY A 288 -15.88 7.68 -9.71
N PHE A 289 -14.87 8.18 -8.99
CA PHE A 289 -13.74 8.94 -9.55
C PHE A 289 -12.47 8.75 -8.71
N PHE A 290 -11.35 9.35 -9.13
CA PHE A 290 -10.08 9.27 -8.40
C PHE A 290 -9.56 10.67 -8.07
N VAL A 291 -8.89 10.79 -6.92
CA VAL A 291 -8.18 12.01 -6.51
C VAL A 291 -6.71 11.69 -6.29
N MET A 292 -5.84 12.37 -7.04
CA MET A 292 -4.40 12.24 -6.87
C MET A 292 -3.93 13.14 -5.72
N VAL A 293 -3.37 12.55 -4.67
CA VAL A 293 -2.83 13.29 -3.52
C VAL A 293 -1.31 13.32 -3.62
N LYS A 294 -0.76 14.50 -3.92
CA LYS A 294 0.68 14.75 -4.01
C LYS A 294 1.11 15.66 -2.85
N GLY A 295 2.07 15.21 -2.05
CA GLY A 295 2.58 16.00 -0.92
C GLY A 295 4.09 15.90 -0.75
N SER A 296 4.59 16.49 0.33
CA SER A 296 6.02 16.71 0.54
C SER A 296 6.84 15.43 0.81
N LYS A 297 6.20 14.32 1.18
CA LYS A 297 6.86 13.04 1.49
C LYS A 297 6.52 11.91 0.52
N GLY A 298 5.50 12.08 -0.30
CA GLY A 298 5.05 11.04 -1.22
C GLY A 298 3.79 11.42 -1.96
N SER A 299 3.21 10.40 -2.60
CA SER A 299 1.94 10.54 -3.29
C SER A 299 1.19 9.22 -3.32
N PHE A 300 -0.14 9.30 -3.37
CA PHE A 300 -1.03 8.14 -3.48
C PHE A 300 -2.35 8.56 -4.13
N VAL A 301 -3.15 7.59 -4.54
CA VAL A 301 -4.45 7.83 -5.16
C VAL A 301 -5.56 7.54 -4.15
N VAL A 302 -6.58 8.39 -4.11
CA VAL A 302 -7.84 8.10 -3.42
C VAL A 302 -8.84 7.61 -4.45
N ASN A 303 -9.34 6.38 -4.31
CA ASN A 303 -10.55 5.94 -4.99
C ASN A 303 -11.76 6.52 -4.27
N ALA A 304 -12.48 7.41 -4.93
CA ALA A 304 -13.75 7.95 -4.44
C ALA A 304 -14.89 7.11 -5.03
N GLY A 305 -15.22 6.02 -4.36
CA GLY A 305 -16.27 5.09 -4.79
C GLY A 305 -17.66 5.54 -4.37
N ASP A 306 -18.63 5.36 -5.27
CA ASP A 306 -20.05 5.56 -4.99
C ASP A 306 -20.65 4.24 -4.48
N ARG A 307 -21.17 4.26 -3.25
CA ARG A 307 -22.08 3.23 -2.76
C ARG A 307 -23.50 3.73 -3.00
N TRP A 308 -24.16 3.16 -4.01
CA TRP A 308 -25.54 3.45 -4.36
C TRP A 308 -26.53 2.86 -3.33
N SER A 309 -26.36 3.14 -2.03
CA SER A 309 -27.15 2.53 -0.95
C SER A 309 -28.65 2.79 -1.11
N ASP A 310 -29.03 3.98 -1.56
CA ASP A 310 -30.39 4.37 -1.87
C ASP A 310 -31.02 3.52 -2.98
N PHE A 311 -30.29 3.24 -4.06
CA PHE A 311 -30.83 2.52 -5.23
C PHE A 311 -30.57 1.01 -5.23
N ALA A 312 -29.51 0.55 -4.56
CA ALA A 312 -29.16 -0.87 -4.43
C ALA A 312 -29.67 -1.48 -3.12
N GLY A 313 -29.82 -0.66 -2.07
CA GLY A 313 -30.13 -1.07 -0.70
C GLY A 313 -28.91 -1.49 0.10
N ASN A 314 -27.70 -1.30 -0.44
CA ASN A 314 -26.49 -1.90 0.08
C ASN A 314 -25.84 -0.98 1.14
N GLY A 315 -25.90 -1.38 2.42
CA GLY A 315 -25.13 -0.77 3.51
C GLY A 315 -25.44 0.70 3.83
N LEU A 316 -24.53 1.33 4.58
CA LEU A 316 -24.65 2.72 5.05
C LEU A 316 -23.66 3.64 4.33
N GLY A 317 -24.08 4.88 4.08
CA GLY A 317 -23.25 5.93 3.47
C GLY A 317 -23.13 5.87 1.95
N TYR A 318 -23.13 7.03 1.30
CA TYR A 318 -23.03 7.12 -0.16
C TYR A 318 -21.61 7.10 -0.70
N ASN A 319 -20.66 7.61 0.10
CA ASN A 319 -19.31 7.87 -0.35
C ASN A 319 -18.38 6.97 0.46
N GLN A 320 -17.65 6.09 -0.22
CA GLN A 320 -16.62 5.27 0.42
C GLN A 320 -15.31 5.57 -0.27
N TRP A 321 -14.40 6.23 0.45
CA TRP A 321 -13.13 6.67 -0.12
C TRP A 321 -11.99 5.84 0.44
N LEU A 322 -11.17 5.28 -0.44
CA LEU A 322 -10.17 4.28 -0.11
C LEU A 322 -8.81 4.65 -0.72
N PRO A 323 -7.69 4.43 -0.01
CA PRO A 323 -6.38 4.68 -0.57
C PRO A 323 -5.96 3.55 -1.51
N ILE A 324 -5.31 3.93 -2.61
CA ILE A 324 -4.57 3.06 -3.52
C ILE A 324 -3.09 3.40 -3.38
N SER A 325 -2.29 2.41 -3.01
CA SER A 325 -0.82 2.48 -3.00
C SER A 325 -0.25 1.84 -4.27
N PHE A 326 1.07 1.93 -4.43
CA PHE A 326 1.81 1.23 -5.49
C PHE A 326 2.83 0.30 -4.84
N GLU A 327 2.57 -1.00 -4.90
CA GLU A 327 3.42 -2.06 -4.37
C GLU A 327 4.05 -2.81 -5.53
N THR A 328 5.38 -2.95 -5.53
CA THR A 328 6.16 -3.51 -6.65
C THR A 328 5.77 -2.93 -8.03
N GLY A 329 5.42 -1.63 -8.05
CA GLY A 329 5.03 -0.91 -9.28
C GLY A 329 3.56 -1.09 -9.71
N LYS A 330 2.76 -1.88 -9.00
CA LYS A 330 1.34 -2.15 -9.31
C LYS A 330 0.41 -1.46 -8.33
N PRO A 331 -0.76 -0.95 -8.78
CA PRO A 331 -1.73 -0.34 -7.88
C PRO A 331 -2.37 -1.40 -6.98
N VAL A 332 -2.48 -1.11 -5.69
CA VAL A 332 -3.13 -1.96 -4.68
C VAL A 332 -4.19 -1.15 -3.94
N PHE A 333 -5.42 -1.63 -3.97
CA PHE A 333 -6.56 -1.04 -3.27
C PHE A 333 -6.61 -1.53 -1.82
N HIS A 334 -6.70 -0.59 -0.88
CA HIS A 334 -6.81 -0.91 0.54
C HIS A 334 -8.26 -0.72 1.00
N SER A 335 -8.99 -1.83 1.16
CA SER A 335 -10.34 -1.80 1.71
C SER A 335 -10.30 -1.51 3.22
N LEU A 336 -10.62 -0.27 3.59
CA LEU A 336 -10.48 0.24 4.96
C LEU A 336 -11.77 0.96 5.38
N SER A 337 -12.37 0.54 6.49
CA SER A 337 -13.50 1.25 7.09
C SER A 337 -13.05 2.54 7.78
N GLU A 338 -11.78 2.63 8.19
CA GLU A 338 -11.19 3.83 8.78
C GLU A 338 -9.71 3.97 8.42
N TRP A 339 -9.30 5.16 7.99
CA TRP A 339 -7.92 5.46 7.65
C TRP A 339 -7.59 6.94 7.82
N ASN A 340 -6.31 7.24 8.01
CA ASN A 340 -5.81 8.59 8.17
C ASN A 340 -5.18 9.08 6.88
N ILE A 341 -5.47 10.32 6.49
CA ILE A 341 -4.93 11.01 5.33
C ILE A 341 -4.16 12.27 5.75
N ASN A 342 -2.99 12.47 5.18
CA ASN A 342 -2.27 13.74 5.26
C ASN A 342 -2.01 14.25 3.84
N VAL A 343 -2.87 15.16 3.36
CA VAL A 343 -2.77 15.69 2.00
C VAL A 343 -1.50 16.50 1.76
N LYS A 344 -0.99 17.19 2.79
CA LYS A 344 0.22 18.03 2.64
C LYS A 344 1.48 17.18 2.54
N GLU A 345 1.53 16.07 3.29
CA GLU A 345 2.63 15.13 3.22
C GLU A 345 2.48 14.12 2.08
N GLY A 346 1.27 13.91 1.57
CA GLY A 346 0.99 12.91 0.54
C GLY A 346 1.10 11.49 1.08
N THR A 347 0.66 11.30 2.33
CA THR A 347 0.77 10.03 3.06
C THR A 347 -0.58 9.62 3.63
N TRP A 348 -0.72 8.33 3.91
CA TRP A 348 -1.88 7.77 4.59
C TRP A 348 -1.45 6.66 5.55
N SER A 349 -2.33 6.29 6.48
CA SER A 349 -2.15 5.13 7.35
C SER A 349 -3.48 4.47 7.67
N VAL A 350 -3.47 3.20 8.08
CA VAL A 350 -4.68 2.56 8.64
C VAL A 350 -5.11 3.30 9.91
N GLY A 351 -6.43 3.47 10.09
CA GLY A 351 -7.03 4.13 11.23
C GLY A 351 -7.16 3.21 12.44
N ALA A 352 -7.31 3.79 13.62
CA ALA A 352 -7.40 3.01 14.86
C ALA A 352 -8.72 2.23 14.96
N GLY A 353 -9.80 2.78 14.39
CA GLY A 353 -11.12 2.17 14.30
C GLY A 353 -11.32 1.30 13.05
N ASN A 354 -10.27 0.96 12.30
CA ASN A 354 -10.43 0.15 11.10
C ASN A 354 -10.98 -1.25 11.45
N ASN A 355 -12.03 -1.64 10.75
CA ASN A 355 -12.55 -2.99 10.74
C ASN A 355 -11.78 -3.81 9.71
N TYR A 356 -11.04 -4.80 10.17
CA TYR A 356 -10.28 -5.70 9.29
C TYR A 356 -11.15 -6.79 8.67
N CYS A 357 -12.38 -6.98 9.15
CA CYS A 357 -13.34 -7.87 8.52
C CYS A 357 -13.82 -7.29 7.19
N LEU A 358 -13.70 -8.07 6.11
CA LEU A 358 -14.18 -7.67 4.79
C LEU A 358 -15.60 -8.21 4.57
N ASN A 359 -16.43 -7.44 3.84
CA ASN A 359 -17.85 -7.75 3.62
C ASN A 359 -18.61 -8.06 4.94
N PRO A 360 -18.52 -7.21 5.99
CA PRO A 360 -19.00 -7.51 7.34
C PRO A 360 -20.53 -7.56 7.47
N THR A 361 -21.25 -7.01 6.50
CA THR A 361 -22.72 -6.98 6.40
C THR A 361 -23.24 -7.70 5.15
N PHE A 362 -22.38 -8.44 4.44
CA PHE A 362 -22.76 -9.30 3.30
C PHE A 362 -23.36 -8.56 2.09
N GLU A 363 -23.09 -7.25 1.98
CA GLU A 363 -23.65 -6.39 0.94
C GLU A 363 -22.96 -6.56 -0.41
N ALA A 364 -21.71 -7.04 -0.43
CA ALA A 364 -21.00 -7.35 -1.66
C ALA A 364 -21.72 -8.44 -2.46
N ASP A 365 -22.53 -9.30 -1.83
CA ASP A 365 -23.09 -10.47 -2.49
C ASP A 365 -24.26 -10.15 -3.43
N ARG A 366 -24.96 -9.02 -3.21
CA ARG A 366 -25.97 -8.35 -4.07
C ARG A 366 -27.28 -9.11 -4.32
N VAL A 367 -27.19 -10.43 -4.39
CA VAL A 367 -28.26 -11.41 -4.63
C VAL A 367 -28.08 -12.56 -3.66
N GLY A 368 -29.05 -13.47 -3.60
CA GLY A 368 -28.90 -14.70 -2.83
C GLY A 368 -27.72 -15.52 -3.35
N GLN A 369 -26.82 -15.92 -2.44
CA GLN A 369 -25.60 -16.66 -2.74
C GLN A 369 -25.50 -17.91 -1.87
N THR A 370 -24.97 -18.99 -2.47
CA THR A 370 -24.54 -20.20 -1.76
C THR A 370 -23.05 -20.11 -1.33
N THR A 371 -22.31 -19.13 -1.85
CA THR A 371 -20.94 -18.79 -1.49
C THR A 371 -20.79 -17.29 -1.31
N LEU A 372 -20.23 -16.83 -0.20
CA LEU A 372 -20.14 -15.39 0.08
C LEU A 372 -18.79 -14.83 -0.34
N THR A 373 -18.82 -13.65 -0.95
CA THR A 373 -17.65 -12.90 -1.41
C THR A 373 -16.74 -12.62 -0.21
N GLY A 374 -15.48 -13.04 -0.30
CA GLY A 374 -14.49 -12.89 0.77
C GLY A 374 -14.62 -13.90 1.93
N TRP A 375 -15.54 -14.86 1.86
CA TRP A 375 -15.75 -15.86 2.91
C TRP A 375 -15.72 -17.29 2.37
N LYS A 376 -15.21 -18.22 3.17
CA LYS A 376 -15.14 -19.64 2.86
C LYS A 376 -16.12 -20.42 3.71
N LEU A 377 -17.01 -21.15 3.04
CA LEU A 377 -17.91 -22.13 3.65
C LEU A 377 -17.25 -23.52 3.63
N ASP A 378 -17.21 -24.20 4.78
CA ASP A 378 -16.54 -25.50 4.92
C ASP A 378 -17.34 -26.69 4.36
N LYS A 379 -18.61 -26.47 3.98
CA LYS A 379 -19.53 -27.48 3.46
C LYS A 379 -20.40 -26.89 2.37
N ALA A 380 -20.58 -27.60 1.26
CA ALA A 380 -21.45 -27.13 0.17
C ALA A 380 -22.86 -26.86 0.69
N ASP A 381 -23.43 -25.72 0.30
CA ASP A 381 -24.82 -25.37 0.58
C ASP A 381 -25.63 -25.33 -0.72
N ALA A 382 -26.81 -25.93 -0.69
CA ALA A 382 -27.79 -25.78 -1.76
C ALA A 382 -28.70 -24.55 -1.54
N ASN A 383 -28.68 -23.99 -0.33
CA ASN A 383 -29.48 -22.84 0.07
C ASN A 383 -28.63 -21.57 0.11
N ASN A 384 -29.29 -20.44 -0.12
CA ASN A 384 -28.65 -19.14 0.05
C ASN A 384 -28.31 -18.91 1.52
N ILE A 385 -27.06 -18.52 1.78
CA ILE A 385 -26.54 -18.25 3.12
C ILE A 385 -26.55 -16.77 3.47
N ASN A 386 -26.78 -15.86 2.51
CA ASN A 386 -27.21 -14.50 2.82
C ASN A 386 -28.73 -14.36 2.70
N SER A 387 -29.32 -13.58 3.60
CA SER A 387 -30.76 -13.45 3.73
C SER A 387 -31.21 -12.01 3.90
N THR A 388 -32.22 -11.61 3.13
CA THR A 388 -32.90 -10.32 3.28
C THR A 388 -33.87 -10.30 4.48
N SER A 389 -34.24 -11.46 5.02
CA SER A 389 -35.16 -11.56 6.18
C SER A 389 -34.41 -11.71 7.51
N LYS A 390 -33.10 -11.96 7.47
CA LYS A 390 -32.23 -12.17 8.64
C LYS A 390 -31.07 -11.18 8.63
N LYS A 391 -31.43 -9.90 8.53
CA LYS A 391 -30.51 -8.76 8.52
C LYS A 391 -30.78 -7.82 9.68
N ARG A 392 -29.76 -7.09 10.11
CA ARG A 392 -29.83 -6.01 11.09
C ARG A 392 -29.65 -4.66 10.39
N THR A 393 -28.66 -4.53 9.53
CA THR A 393 -28.43 -3.33 8.71
C THR A 393 -28.50 -3.66 7.22
N GLY A 394 -28.60 -2.63 6.38
CA GLY A 394 -28.59 -2.80 4.91
C GLY A 394 -29.65 -3.76 4.36
N ARG A 395 -29.23 -4.60 3.42
CA ARG A 395 -30.06 -5.52 2.64
C ARG A 395 -29.79 -6.99 2.96
N TRP A 396 -28.61 -7.35 3.44
CA TRP A 396 -28.23 -8.75 3.66
C TRP A 396 -27.75 -9.01 5.09
N GLY A 397 -27.76 -10.28 5.46
CA GLY A 397 -27.21 -10.80 6.70
C GLY A 397 -26.94 -12.29 6.53
N LEU A 398 -25.99 -12.85 7.26
CA LEU A 398 -25.67 -14.27 7.20
C LEU A 398 -26.78 -15.07 7.87
N TYR A 399 -27.11 -16.21 7.27
CA TYR A 399 -28.05 -17.20 7.76
C TYR A 399 -27.48 -18.60 7.53
N LEU A 400 -27.10 -19.27 8.62
CA LEU A 400 -26.56 -20.64 8.58
C LEU A 400 -27.52 -21.58 9.31
N THR A 401 -27.88 -22.68 8.66
CA THR A 401 -28.64 -23.78 9.23
C THR A 401 -27.74 -24.96 9.56
N ASP A 402 -28.31 -25.99 10.20
CA ASP A 402 -27.70 -27.31 10.31
C ASP A 402 -26.27 -27.30 10.92
N SER A 403 -25.33 -27.97 10.27
CA SER A 403 -23.97 -28.16 10.75
C SER A 403 -22.97 -27.57 9.75
N LYS A 404 -22.69 -26.27 9.83
CA LYS A 404 -21.86 -25.49 8.89
C LYS A 404 -20.87 -24.60 9.61
N THR A 405 -19.76 -24.30 8.94
CA THR A 405 -18.79 -23.29 9.36
C THR A 405 -18.50 -22.33 8.21
N LEU A 406 -18.64 -21.03 8.48
CA LEU A 406 -18.18 -19.97 7.60
C LEU A 406 -16.94 -19.31 8.21
N THR A 407 -15.91 -19.06 7.40
CA THR A 407 -14.64 -18.48 7.83
C THR A 407 -14.13 -17.40 6.89
N GLN A 408 -13.42 -16.42 7.42
CA GLN A 408 -12.61 -15.47 6.67
C GLN A 408 -11.21 -15.46 7.26
N THR A 409 -10.19 -15.66 6.43
CA THR A 409 -8.80 -15.63 6.82
C THR A 409 -8.20 -14.31 6.34
N LEU A 410 -7.65 -13.55 7.28
CA LEU A 410 -7.20 -12.17 7.08
C LEU A 410 -5.71 -12.06 7.40
N THR A 411 -4.99 -11.30 6.57
CA THR A 411 -3.67 -10.78 6.89
C THR A 411 -3.85 -9.48 7.66
N VAL A 412 -3.36 -9.43 8.90
CA VAL A 412 -3.52 -8.27 9.79
C VAL A 412 -2.20 -7.96 10.48
N PRO A 413 -1.93 -6.70 10.84
CA PRO A 413 -0.78 -6.38 11.67
C PRO A 413 -0.77 -7.20 12.96
N ASN A 414 0.43 -7.54 13.43
CA ASN A 414 0.55 -8.07 14.78
C ASN A 414 0.00 -7.05 15.78
N GLY A 415 -0.73 -7.55 16.77
CA GLY A 415 -1.45 -6.71 17.71
C GLY A 415 -2.50 -7.48 18.48
N LYS A 416 -3.14 -6.76 19.38
CA LYS A 416 -4.30 -7.27 20.10
C LYS A 416 -5.57 -6.81 19.38
N TYR A 417 -6.61 -7.63 19.39
CA TYR A 417 -7.83 -7.47 18.61
C TYR A 417 -9.06 -7.81 19.44
N THR A 418 -10.17 -7.18 19.08
CA THR A 418 -11.52 -7.52 19.54
C THR A 418 -12.34 -7.92 18.33
N LEU A 419 -12.91 -9.13 18.35
CA LEU A 419 -13.87 -9.62 17.38
C LEU A 419 -15.28 -9.47 17.96
N SER A 420 -16.20 -8.88 17.22
CA SER A 420 -17.60 -8.80 17.61
C SER A 420 -18.55 -8.97 16.43
N ALA A 421 -19.79 -9.35 16.69
CA ALA A 421 -20.85 -9.41 15.70
C ALA A 421 -22.21 -9.35 16.38
N TYR A 422 -23.24 -8.89 15.66
CA TYR A 422 -24.62 -9.07 16.09
C TYR A 422 -25.12 -10.44 15.63
N VAL A 423 -25.72 -11.19 16.55
CA VAL A 423 -26.17 -12.57 16.29
C VAL A 423 -27.59 -12.80 16.77
N GLN A 424 -28.27 -13.75 16.12
CA GLN A 424 -29.50 -14.40 16.56
C GLN A 424 -29.35 -15.92 16.40
N GLY A 425 -30.19 -16.68 17.10
CA GLY A 425 -30.25 -18.13 16.91
C GLY A 425 -31.61 -18.71 17.30
N SER A 426 -31.95 -19.83 16.65
CA SER A 426 -33.15 -20.62 16.96
C SER A 426 -33.09 -21.29 18.33
N GLY A 427 -31.90 -21.60 18.82
CA GLY A 427 -31.69 -22.53 19.92
C GLY A 427 -31.82 -24.00 19.52
N GLY A 428 -31.39 -24.88 20.43
CA GLY A 428 -31.43 -26.34 20.29
C GLY A 428 -30.21 -26.97 19.61
N GLN A 429 -29.31 -26.19 19.03
CA GLN A 429 -28.04 -26.67 18.48
C GLN A 429 -27.18 -27.37 19.54
N SER A 430 -26.40 -28.38 19.15
CA SER A 430 -25.35 -28.94 20.01
C SER A 430 -24.17 -27.98 20.15
N SER A 431 -23.94 -27.11 19.16
CA SER A 431 -23.01 -26.00 19.23
C SER A 431 -23.41 -24.86 18.31
N ALA A 432 -23.25 -23.62 18.77
CA ALA A 432 -23.33 -22.42 17.94
C ALA A 432 -22.34 -21.41 18.50
N LYS A 433 -21.35 -20.98 17.70
CA LYS A 433 -20.27 -20.11 18.19
C LYS A 433 -19.76 -19.13 17.13
N MET A 434 -19.27 -17.99 17.61
CA MET A 434 -18.35 -17.09 16.91
C MET A 434 -16.94 -17.35 17.43
N PHE A 435 -15.95 -17.41 16.55
CA PHE A 435 -14.59 -17.77 16.92
C PHE A 435 -13.51 -17.01 16.14
N ALA A 436 -12.32 -16.97 16.72
CA ALA A 436 -11.06 -16.61 16.09
C ALA A 436 -10.06 -17.75 16.27
N LYS A 437 -9.23 -18.03 15.25
CA LYS A 437 -8.14 -19.05 15.28
C LYS A 437 -7.00 -18.67 14.33
N ASP A 438 -5.97 -19.51 14.27
CA ASP A 438 -4.79 -19.35 13.39
C ASP A 438 -3.98 -18.06 13.61
N PHE A 439 -4.11 -17.43 14.78
CA PHE A 439 -3.47 -16.14 15.11
C PHE A 439 -2.20 -16.26 15.96
N GLY A 440 -1.63 -17.46 16.05
CA GLY A 440 -0.43 -17.75 16.84
C GLY A 440 -0.71 -18.30 18.25
N SER A 441 -1.99 -18.43 18.64
CA SER A 441 -2.43 -19.11 19.87
C SER A 441 -3.60 -20.06 19.59
N SER A 442 -4.08 -20.76 20.63
CA SER A 442 -5.29 -21.60 20.56
C SER A 442 -6.54 -20.78 20.20
N GLU A 443 -7.52 -21.44 19.57
CA GLU A 443 -8.82 -20.84 19.24
C GLU A 443 -9.46 -20.16 20.47
N GLN A 444 -9.99 -18.95 20.25
CA GLN A 444 -10.85 -18.25 21.20
C GLN A 444 -12.25 -18.14 20.60
N ASN A 445 -13.28 -18.35 21.43
CA ASN A 445 -14.66 -18.34 20.95
C ASN A 445 -15.66 -17.88 22.01
N VAL A 446 -16.88 -17.58 21.55
CA VAL A 446 -18.04 -17.29 22.38
C VAL A 446 -19.27 -17.98 21.82
N SER A 447 -20.12 -18.51 22.71
CA SER A 447 -21.37 -19.16 22.33
C SER A 447 -22.43 -18.16 21.85
N ILE A 448 -23.12 -18.53 20.77
CA ILE A 448 -24.31 -17.88 20.26
C ILE A 448 -25.51 -18.57 20.91
N ALA A 449 -26.12 -17.91 21.89
CA ALA A 449 -27.26 -18.46 22.64
C ALA A 449 -28.61 -18.17 21.95
N ALA A 450 -29.63 -18.94 22.29
CA ALA A 450 -31.00 -18.80 21.78
C ALA A 450 -31.62 -17.46 22.17
N ALA A 451 -31.94 -16.62 21.19
CA ALA A 451 -32.72 -15.40 21.35
C ALA A 451 -33.36 -15.00 20.01
N ALA A 452 -34.23 -15.85 19.49
CA ALA A 452 -34.93 -15.57 18.24
C ALA A 452 -35.69 -14.23 18.35
N GLY A 453 -35.48 -13.33 17.39
CA GLY A 453 -36.16 -12.04 17.31
C GLY A 453 -35.39 -10.84 17.87
N ASN A 454 -34.39 -11.04 18.74
CA ASN A 454 -33.57 -9.95 19.29
C ASN A 454 -32.09 -10.11 18.88
N TRP A 455 -31.57 -9.16 18.11
CA TRP A 455 -30.14 -9.11 17.79
C TRP A 455 -29.31 -8.85 19.05
N THR A 456 -28.34 -9.71 19.34
CA THR A 456 -27.44 -9.56 20.49
C THR A 456 -25.99 -9.41 20.04
N LYS A 457 -25.24 -8.46 20.60
CA LYS A 457 -23.81 -8.32 20.29
C LYS A 457 -23.02 -9.37 21.05
N LYS A 458 -22.22 -10.17 20.35
CA LYS A 458 -21.24 -11.09 20.93
C LYS A 458 -19.84 -10.53 20.72
N VAL A 459 -18.96 -10.81 21.67
CA VAL A 459 -17.59 -10.27 21.68
C VAL A 459 -16.62 -11.37 22.10
N VAL A 460 -15.50 -11.47 21.39
CA VAL A 460 -14.29 -12.19 21.80
C VAL A 460 -13.19 -11.13 21.92
N GLU A 461 -12.78 -10.86 23.15
CA GLU A 461 -11.78 -9.84 23.45
C GLU A 461 -10.38 -10.44 23.61
N ASN A 462 -9.36 -9.59 23.53
CA ASN A 462 -7.98 -9.94 23.85
C ASN A 462 -7.35 -11.00 22.93
N ILE A 463 -7.76 -11.03 21.65
CA ILE A 463 -7.14 -11.88 20.63
C ILE A 463 -5.78 -11.31 20.29
N THR A 464 -4.70 -11.99 20.67
CA THR A 464 -3.32 -11.50 20.44
C THR A 464 -2.74 -12.17 19.21
N VAL A 465 -2.73 -11.44 18.08
CA VAL A 465 -2.15 -11.87 16.82
C VAL A 465 -0.64 -11.69 16.86
N THR A 466 0.11 -12.78 16.65
CA THR A 466 1.59 -12.78 16.67
C THR A 466 2.24 -13.25 15.37
N ASN A 467 1.44 -13.73 14.41
CA ASN A 467 1.91 -14.31 13.15
C ASN A 467 1.40 -13.57 11.90
N GLY A 468 0.87 -12.36 12.07
CA GLY A 468 0.37 -11.50 10.98
C GLY A 468 -0.93 -11.99 10.34
N LYS A 469 -1.63 -12.93 10.98
CA LYS A 469 -2.78 -13.63 10.39
C LYS A 469 -3.85 -13.90 11.44
N ILE A 470 -5.10 -13.95 11.02
CA ILE A 470 -6.22 -14.41 11.85
C ILE A 470 -7.30 -15.03 10.97
N THR A 471 -7.87 -16.15 11.40
CA THR A 471 -9.08 -16.71 10.82
C THR A 471 -10.24 -16.45 11.77
N ILE A 472 -11.22 -15.66 11.34
CA ILE A 472 -12.48 -15.43 12.08
C ILE A 472 -13.59 -16.28 11.48
N GLY A 473 -14.63 -16.60 12.24
CA GLY A 473 -15.75 -17.34 11.70
C GLY A 473 -16.89 -17.63 12.65
N PHE A 474 -17.87 -18.32 12.09
CA PHE A 474 -19.10 -18.74 12.75
C PHE A 474 -19.36 -20.20 12.44
N SER A 475 -19.74 -20.98 13.46
CA SER A 475 -20.14 -22.38 13.26
C SER A 475 -21.45 -22.67 13.98
N THR A 476 -22.30 -23.46 13.33
CA THR A 476 -23.48 -24.10 13.92
C THR A 476 -23.33 -25.61 13.78
N ALA A 477 -23.87 -26.36 14.74
CA ALA A 477 -23.99 -27.81 14.72
C ALA A 477 -25.38 -28.18 15.23
N GLY A 478 -26.25 -28.61 14.32
CA GLY A 478 -27.66 -28.87 14.58
C GLY A 478 -28.38 -29.50 13.40
N SER A 479 -29.71 -29.63 13.52
CA SER A 479 -30.60 -30.03 12.43
C SER A 479 -30.90 -28.86 11.47
N SER A 480 -31.52 -29.14 10.33
CA SER A 480 -31.86 -28.11 9.32
C SER A 480 -32.87 -27.06 9.81
N SER A 481 -33.65 -27.34 10.85
CA SER A 481 -34.55 -26.36 11.48
C SER A 481 -33.84 -25.44 12.48
N GLN A 482 -32.59 -25.75 12.82
CA GLN A 482 -31.79 -24.98 13.76
C GLN A 482 -30.85 -24.06 12.99
N TRP A 483 -30.84 -22.78 13.36
CA TRP A 483 -30.16 -21.74 12.60
C TRP A 483 -29.51 -20.69 13.49
N ILE A 484 -28.48 -20.05 12.94
CA ILE A 484 -27.93 -18.79 13.42
C ILE A 484 -28.06 -17.73 12.32
N ALA A 485 -28.29 -16.48 12.73
CA ALA A 485 -28.15 -15.33 11.87
C ALA A 485 -27.06 -14.41 12.42
N VAL A 486 -26.29 -13.78 11.55
CA VAL A 486 -25.15 -12.94 11.90
C VAL A 486 -25.13 -11.71 11.02
N ASP A 487 -24.83 -10.56 11.59
CA ASP A 487 -24.66 -9.31 10.85
C ASP A 487 -23.70 -8.37 11.60
N ASP A 488 -23.23 -7.33 10.92
CA ASP A 488 -22.39 -6.26 11.46
C ASP A 488 -21.16 -6.78 12.21
N ILE A 489 -20.31 -7.51 11.50
CA ILE A 489 -19.10 -8.11 12.05
C ILE A 489 -18.00 -7.04 12.17
N GLU A 490 -17.32 -6.99 13.31
CA GLU A 490 -16.21 -6.09 13.58
C GLU A 490 -14.99 -6.87 14.05
N LEU A 491 -13.86 -6.72 13.37
CA LEU A 491 -12.54 -7.12 13.86
C LEU A 491 -11.67 -5.88 13.97
N ILE A 492 -11.56 -5.32 15.17
CA ILE A 492 -10.86 -4.04 15.40
C ILE A 492 -9.59 -4.31 16.20
N LYS A 493 -8.47 -3.72 15.76
CA LYS A 493 -7.20 -3.74 16.51
C LYS A 493 -7.41 -2.96 17.80
N SER A 494 -7.26 -3.63 18.94
CA SER A 494 -7.45 -3.08 20.28
C SER A 494 -6.15 -3.17 21.08
N GLY A 495 -5.85 -2.14 21.88
CA GLY A 495 -4.63 -2.12 22.70
C GLY A 495 -3.38 -1.58 21.98
N LYS A 496 -2.33 -1.36 22.75
CA LYS A 496 -1.08 -0.76 22.26
C LYS A 496 -0.22 -1.80 21.54
N SER A 497 0.54 -1.32 20.58
CA SER A 497 1.66 -2.04 19.99
C SER A 497 2.90 -1.17 20.09
N TYR A 498 4.05 -1.80 20.18
CA TYR A 498 5.33 -1.12 20.28
C TYR A 498 6.19 -1.46 19.07
N LYS A 499 6.89 -0.45 18.56
CA LYS A 499 7.77 -0.60 17.41
C LYS A 499 9.05 -1.31 17.82
N VAL A 500 9.49 -2.23 16.97
CA VAL A 500 10.78 -2.91 17.07
C VAL A 500 11.62 -2.51 15.85
N SER A 501 12.77 -1.91 16.11
CA SER A 501 13.75 -1.52 15.10
C SER A 501 15.03 -2.32 15.34
N LEU A 502 15.46 -3.07 14.33
CA LEU A 502 16.64 -3.94 14.40
C LEU A 502 17.72 -3.43 13.45
N ASP A 503 18.95 -3.32 13.94
CA ASP A 503 20.13 -2.91 13.16
C ASP A 503 21.27 -3.92 13.34
N ALA A 504 21.37 -4.87 12.41
CA ALA A 504 22.44 -5.84 12.42
C ALA A 504 23.68 -5.23 11.75
N GLY A 505 24.76 -5.05 12.52
CA GLY A 505 26.05 -4.66 11.97
C GLY A 505 26.61 -5.71 11.00
N ILE A 506 27.58 -5.30 10.19
CA ILE A 506 28.23 -6.19 9.22
C ILE A 506 28.85 -7.39 9.94
N GLY A 507 28.55 -8.60 9.44
CA GLY A 507 29.09 -9.86 9.98
C GLY A 507 28.07 -10.78 10.65
N GLY A 508 26.79 -10.44 10.66
CA GLY A 508 25.75 -11.29 11.22
C GLY A 508 24.34 -10.76 10.98
N THR A 509 23.36 -11.41 11.60
CA THR A 509 21.94 -11.06 11.54
C THR A 509 21.30 -11.01 12.92
N ILE A 510 20.13 -10.37 13.02
CA ILE A 510 19.25 -10.43 14.19
C ILE A 510 17.96 -11.11 13.77
N ALA A 511 17.59 -12.21 14.42
CA ALA A 511 16.29 -12.85 14.31
C ALA A 511 15.43 -12.48 15.52
N GLN A 512 14.10 -12.55 15.36
CA GLN A 512 13.13 -12.42 16.45
C GLN A 512 12.06 -13.50 16.34
N ASN A 513 11.56 -13.99 17.48
CA ASN A 513 10.54 -15.05 17.54
C ASN A 513 9.14 -14.60 17.09
N ILE A 514 8.86 -13.30 17.17
CA ILE A 514 7.61 -12.68 16.69
C ILE A 514 7.98 -11.78 15.52
N ALA A 515 7.54 -12.13 14.31
CA ALA A 515 7.87 -11.39 13.10
C ALA A 515 7.21 -9.99 13.07
N GLY A 516 7.74 -9.10 12.24
CA GLY A 516 7.19 -7.76 12.02
C GLY A 516 7.82 -6.66 12.88
N THR A 517 7.50 -5.40 12.55
CA THR A 517 8.09 -4.20 13.17
C THR A 517 7.18 -3.56 14.21
N GLU A 518 5.93 -4.03 14.35
CA GLU A 518 5.03 -3.67 15.45
C GLU A 518 4.63 -4.94 16.20
N ILE A 519 4.90 -4.96 17.50
CA ILE A 519 4.63 -6.11 18.37
C ILE A 519 3.63 -5.69 19.45
N PRO A 520 2.62 -6.54 19.77
CA PRO A 520 1.66 -6.26 20.82
C PRO A 520 2.32 -5.94 22.17
N GLU A 521 1.72 -5.01 22.91
CA GLU A 521 2.03 -4.82 24.32
C GLU A 521 1.88 -6.13 25.10
N GLY A 522 2.84 -6.38 25.99
CA GLY A 522 2.87 -7.57 26.85
C GLY A 522 3.48 -8.81 26.22
N SER A 523 3.80 -8.82 24.91
CA SER A 523 4.43 -9.96 24.24
C SER A 523 5.80 -10.31 24.85
N ASN A 524 6.11 -11.61 24.87
CA ASN A 524 7.43 -12.15 25.21
C ASN A 524 8.27 -12.29 23.93
N VAL A 525 9.23 -11.38 23.75
CA VAL A 525 10.04 -11.28 22.53
C VAL A 525 11.46 -11.73 22.82
N THR A 526 11.98 -12.66 22.03
CA THR A 526 13.38 -13.09 22.05
C THR A 526 14.05 -12.62 20.77
N PHE A 527 15.16 -11.90 20.91
CA PHE A 527 16.05 -11.48 19.84
C PHE A 527 17.30 -12.35 19.85
N THR A 528 17.71 -12.88 18.70
CA THR A 528 18.87 -13.77 18.56
C THR A 528 19.86 -13.22 17.56
N ALA A 529 21.08 -12.93 18.00
CA ALA A 529 22.19 -12.52 17.12
C ALA A 529 22.92 -13.75 16.57
N THR A 530 22.98 -13.87 15.25
CA THR A 530 23.63 -14.98 14.55
C THR A 530 24.82 -14.46 13.74
N PRO A 531 26.07 -14.69 14.18
CA PRO A 531 27.26 -14.35 13.41
C PRO A 531 27.35 -15.20 12.13
N LEU A 532 27.86 -14.60 11.06
CA LEU A 532 28.30 -15.31 9.86
C LEU A 532 29.58 -16.12 10.15
N ASP A 533 29.87 -17.13 9.35
CA ASP A 533 31.13 -17.88 9.43
C ASP A 533 32.32 -16.92 9.31
N GLY A 534 33.30 -17.04 10.22
CA GLY A 534 34.44 -16.12 10.33
C GLY A 534 34.19 -14.87 11.19
N TRP A 535 32.98 -14.71 11.72
CA TRP A 535 32.58 -13.62 12.61
C TRP A 535 32.14 -14.15 13.99
N GLU A 536 32.28 -13.32 15.01
CA GLU A 536 31.77 -13.56 16.34
C GLU A 536 30.86 -12.41 16.76
N PHE A 537 29.84 -12.72 17.55
CA PHE A 537 29.00 -11.70 18.18
C PHE A 537 29.86 -10.90 19.17
N ALA A 538 29.85 -9.58 19.03
CA ALA A 538 30.66 -8.65 19.83
C ALA A 538 29.83 -7.90 20.87
N GLY A 539 28.50 -7.93 20.77
CA GLY A 539 27.57 -7.43 21.78
C GLY A 539 26.38 -6.67 21.19
N TRP A 540 25.39 -6.42 22.04
CA TRP A 540 24.22 -5.60 21.71
C TRP A 540 24.49 -4.11 21.89
N SER A 541 23.74 -3.28 21.15
CA SER A 541 23.65 -1.82 21.31
C SER A 541 22.18 -1.37 21.29
N GLY A 542 21.92 -0.12 21.72
CA GLY A 542 20.57 0.41 21.82
C GLY A 542 19.92 0.08 23.17
N ASP A 543 18.76 -0.56 23.15
CA ASP A 543 18.00 -0.93 24.35
C ASP A 543 18.55 -2.15 25.10
N ALA A 544 19.54 -2.85 24.54
CA ALA A 544 20.24 -3.96 25.21
C ALA A 544 21.76 -3.78 25.17
N SER A 545 22.44 -4.53 26.05
CA SER A 545 23.90 -4.64 26.10
C SER A 545 24.28 -6.05 26.59
N GLY A 546 25.55 -6.42 26.51
CA GLY A 546 26.05 -7.74 26.94
C GLY A 546 26.50 -8.62 25.77
N LEU A 547 26.98 -9.81 26.11
CA LEU A 547 27.61 -10.76 25.16
C LEU A 547 26.78 -12.02 24.93
N ASP A 548 25.64 -12.16 25.60
CA ASP A 548 24.70 -13.24 25.35
C ASP A 548 24.05 -13.03 23.98
N LYS A 549 24.10 -14.06 23.13
CA LYS A 549 23.54 -14.01 21.77
C LYS A 549 22.01 -13.89 21.76
N GLU A 550 21.36 -14.08 22.90
CA GLU A 550 19.93 -13.92 23.07
C GLU A 550 19.62 -12.75 24.01
N TYR A 551 18.65 -11.93 23.62
CA TYR A 551 18.08 -10.88 24.45
C TYR A 551 16.57 -11.08 24.55
N VAL A 552 16.05 -11.23 25.77
CA VAL A 552 14.63 -11.54 26.03
C VAL A 552 13.94 -10.36 26.69
N VAL A 553 12.84 -9.91 26.09
CA VAL A 553 11.89 -8.96 26.66
C VAL A 553 10.65 -9.74 27.06
N ALA A 554 10.58 -10.16 28.32
CA ALA A 554 9.51 -11.04 28.82
C ALA A 554 8.10 -10.43 28.71
N SER A 555 8.00 -9.10 28.76
CA SER A 555 6.74 -8.36 28.58
C SER A 555 7.02 -6.99 27.97
N LEU A 556 6.68 -6.84 26.69
CA LEU A 556 6.97 -5.63 25.92
C LEU A 556 6.09 -4.45 26.37
N GLY A 557 6.70 -3.38 26.90
CA GLY A 557 5.99 -2.18 27.40
C GLY A 557 6.44 -0.86 26.78
N LYS A 558 7.35 -0.89 25.79
CA LYS A 558 7.88 0.27 25.08
C LYS A 558 8.44 -0.14 23.72
N ASN A 559 8.68 0.82 22.85
CA ASN A 559 9.46 0.59 21.62
C ASN A 559 10.84 0.03 21.97
N VAL A 560 11.36 -0.86 21.12
CA VAL A 560 12.68 -1.46 21.24
C VAL A 560 13.51 -1.07 20.01
N ASN A 561 14.67 -0.48 20.23
CA ASN A 561 15.68 -0.24 19.21
C ASN A 561 16.92 -1.03 19.58
N LEU A 562 17.24 -2.06 18.78
CA LEU A 562 18.28 -3.03 19.09
C LEU A 562 19.27 -3.11 17.94
N GLY A 563 20.55 -2.89 18.23
CA GLY A 563 21.64 -3.14 17.30
C GLY A 563 22.50 -4.32 17.74
N ALA A 564 23.08 -5.05 16.80
CA ALA A 564 24.02 -6.15 17.07
C ALA A 564 25.36 -5.86 16.39
N ALA A 565 26.43 -5.85 17.17
CA ALA A 565 27.78 -5.73 16.66
C ALA A 565 28.42 -7.11 16.47
N PHE A 566 29.16 -7.28 15.37
CA PHE A 566 29.92 -8.47 15.08
C PHE A 566 31.39 -8.09 14.85
N LYS A 567 32.30 -8.96 15.31
CA LYS A 567 33.74 -8.80 15.12
C LYS A 567 34.24 -9.91 14.22
N PHE A 568 35.09 -9.56 13.27
CA PHE A 568 35.78 -10.54 12.45
C PHE A 568 36.83 -11.27 13.29
N VAL A 569 36.85 -12.61 13.25
CA VAL A 569 37.79 -13.44 14.04
C VAL A 569 38.67 -14.35 13.20
N GLY A 570 38.55 -14.28 11.88
CA GLY A 570 39.56 -14.78 10.98
C GLY A 570 39.07 -15.86 10.04
N LYS A 571 39.01 -15.48 8.77
CA LYS A 571 39.83 -16.06 7.71
C LYS A 571 39.96 -14.97 6.67
N ASP A 572 41.15 -14.36 6.50
CA ASP A 572 41.45 -13.57 5.29
C ASP A 572 41.27 -14.53 4.12
N SER A 573 40.05 -14.57 3.60
CA SER A 573 39.64 -15.55 2.61
C SER A 573 39.69 -14.84 1.29
N LEU A 574 40.40 -15.43 0.34
CA LEU A 574 40.28 -15.02 -1.05
C LEU A 574 38.97 -15.52 -1.67
N ARG A 575 38.12 -16.21 -0.90
CA ARG A 575 36.84 -16.75 -1.31
C ARG A 575 35.77 -16.48 -0.25
N TYR A 576 34.61 -15.98 -0.66
CA TYR A 576 33.44 -15.83 0.18
C TYR A 576 32.29 -16.56 -0.48
N GLU A 577 31.77 -17.57 0.21
CA GLU A 577 30.67 -18.40 -0.28
C GLU A 577 29.33 -17.65 -0.05
N ALA A 578 28.41 -17.73 -1.01
CA ALA A 578 27.15 -17.00 -1.00
C ALA A 578 26.20 -17.49 0.10
N GLU A 579 26.30 -18.75 0.52
CA GLU A 579 25.53 -19.28 1.66
C GLU A 579 25.89 -18.63 3.00
N ASN A 580 27.01 -17.91 3.07
CA ASN A 580 27.46 -17.20 4.25
C ASN A 580 27.30 -15.68 4.09
N THR A 581 26.12 -15.25 3.63
CA THR A 581 25.79 -13.83 3.40
C THR A 581 24.50 -13.46 4.10
N VAL A 582 24.19 -12.16 4.13
CA VAL A 582 22.87 -11.69 4.54
C VAL A 582 21.96 -11.70 3.31
N PHE A 583 20.83 -12.40 3.42
CA PHE A 583 19.84 -12.54 2.35
C PHE A 583 18.73 -11.49 2.44
N LYS A 584 18.26 -11.05 1.28
CA LYS A 584 17.05 -10.25 1.12
C LYS A 584 16.26 -10.78 -0.08
N GLN A 585 15.08 -11.35 0.17
CA GLN A 585 14.26 -12.02 -0.86
C GLN A 585 15.11 -13.06 -1.61
N THR A 586 15.73 -13.96 -0.85
CA THR A 586 16.70 -14.94 -1.35
C THR A 586 16.64 -16.16 -0.45
N LEU A 587 16.82 -17.33 -1.05
CA LEU A 587 16.85 -18.62 -0.38
C LEU A 587 18.24 -19.25 -0.49
N PHE A 588 18.65 -19.94 0.56
CA PHE A 588 19.76 -20.90 0.49
C PHE A 588 19.24 -22.18 -0.17
N GLU A 589 19.95 -22.68 -1.16
CA GLU A 589 19.65 -23.97 -1.78
C GLU A 589 20.92 -24.78 -2.04
N ASP A 590 20.76 -26.10 -2.13
CA ASP A 590 21.80 -27.09 -2.39
C ASP A 590 21.37 -28.10 -3.47
N LYS A 591 20.35 -27.76 -4.26
CA LYS A 591 19.69 -28.69 -5.19
C LYS A 591 20.41 -28.87 -6.52
N HIS A 592 20.97 -27.79 -7.06
CA HIS A 592 21.66 -27.83 -8.35
C HIS A 592 23.16 -28.08 -8.16
N GLU A 593 23.63 -29.28 -8.47
CA GLU A 593 25.05 -29.65 -8.30
C GLU A 593 26.02 -28.69 -9.04
N GLY A 594 27.28 -28.67 -8.58
CA GLY A 594 28.37 -27.90 -9.21
C GLY A 594 28.78 -26.60 -8.49
N PHE A 595 28.05 -26.20 -7.44
CA PHE A 595 28.45 -25.11 -6.53
C PHE A 595 29.61 -25.51 -5.60
N SER A 596 30.20 -24.53 -4.94
CA SER A 596 31.17 -24.73 -3.86
C SER A 596 30.55 -24.57 -2.48
N GLY A 597 31.29 -25.00 -1.44
CA GLY A 597 30.80 -24.89 -0.08
C GLY A 597 29.62 -25.82 0.18
N LYS A 598 28.56 -25.30 0.80
CA LYS A 598 27.37 -26.06 1.20
C LYS A 598 26.17 -25.83 0.28
N GLY A 599 26.18 -24.80 -0.55
CA GLY A 599 25.05 -24.43 -1.40
C GLY A 599 25.31 -23.15 -2.17
N TYR A 600 24.24 -22.50 -2.60
CA TYR A 600 24.27 -21.23 -3.31
C TYR A 600 23.07 -20.37 -2.89
N ALA A 601 23.12 -19.09 -3.26
CA ALA A 601 22.01 -18.17 -3.13
C ALA A 601 21.10 -18.25 -4.36
N ASN A 602 19.84 -18.63 -4.15
CA ASN A 602 18.76 -18.55 -5.13
C ASN A 602 17.94 -17.28 -4.85
N LEU A 603 18.16 -16.24 -5.64
CA LEU A 603 17.50 -14.95 -5.46
C LEU A 603 16.09 -15.00 -6.05
N ASP A 604 15.11 -14.47 -5.32
CA ASP A 604 13.71 -14.45 -5.77
C ASP A 604 13.59 -13.72 -7.13
N ASN A 605 12.61 -14.14 -7.93
CA ASN A 605 12.20 -13.47 -9.17
C ASN A 605 11.56 -12.11 -8.85
N ALA A 606 12.39 -11.13 -8.52
CA ALA A 606 12.00 -9.78 -8.17
C ALA A 606 13.15 -8.81 -8.40
N VAL A 607 12.82 -7.58 -8.80
CA VAL A 607 13.79 -6.47 -8.81
C VAL A 607 14.21 -6.19 -7.36
N GLY A 608 15.52 -6.12 -7.10
CA GLY A 608 16.05 -5.78 -5.78
C GLY A 608 16.14 -6.93 -4.77
N SER A 609 15.86 -8.18 -5.17
CA SER A 609 16.35 -9.35 -4.43
C SER A 609 17.89 -9.30 -4.40
N SER A 610 18.49 -9.58 -3.23
CA SER A 610 19.93 -9.38 -3.04
C SER A 610 20.58 -10.28 -2.01
N ILE A 611 21.90 -10.43 -2.14
CA ILE A 611 22.79 -10.97 -1.12
C ILE A 611 23.85 -9.94 -0.74
N THR A 612 24.23 -9.91 0.53
CA THR A 612 25.28 -9.02 1.04
C THR A 612 26.41 -9.80 1.70
N PHE A 613 27.58 -9.76 1.08
CA PHE A 613 28.81 -10.31 1.62
C PHE A 613 29.39 -9.39 2.70
N ALA A 614 29.72 -9.97 3.85
CA ALA A 614 30.48 -9.31 4.91
C ALA A 614 31.98 -9.56 4.70
N LEU A 615 32.70 -8.54 4.25
CA LEU A 615 34.12 -8.60 3.93
C LEU A 615 34.94 -7.90 5.00
N CYS A 616 36.14 -8.40 5.26
CA CYS A 616 37.14 -7.70 6.04
C CYS A 616 38.46 -7.76 5.27
N LEU A 617 38.96 -6.62 4.79
CA LEU A 617 40.15 -6.55 3.96
C LEU A 617 41.31 -5.88 4.70
N PRO A 618 42.55 -6.40 4.63
CA PRO A 618 43.69 -5.78 5.30
C PRO A 618 44.10 -4.45 4.66
N GLU A 619 43.93 -4.31 3.35
CA GLU A 619 44.32 -3.14 2.55
C GLU A 619 43.22 -2.79 1.54
N GLY A 620 43.04 -1.49 1.31
CA GLY A 620 41.97 -0.92 0.50
C GLY A 620 42.45 -0.57 -0.89
N ASP A 621 42.29 -1.50 -1.83
CA ASP A 621 42.85 -1.42 -3.18
C ASP A 621 41.85 -1.87 -4.24
N GLU A 622 42.19 -1.63 -5.51
CA GLU A 622 41.52 -2.26 -6.63
C GLU A 622 41.85 -3.76 -6.67
N ARG A 623 40.79 -4.58 -6.69
CA ARG A 623 40.92 -6.04 -6.70
C ARG A 623 40.10 -6.60 -7.85
N LYS A 624 40.69 -7.58 -8.55
CA LYS A 624 39.94 -8.43 -9.46
C LYS A 624 39.08 -9.38 -8.64
N VAL A 625 37.79 -9.37 -8.92
CA VAL A 625 36.77 -10.19 -8.28
C VAL A 625 36.19 -11.11 -9.34
N LYS A 626 36.06 -12.37 -8.98
CA LYS A 626 35.45 -13.41 -9.76
C LYS A 626 34.14 -13.79 -9.10
N LEU A 627 33.02 -13.54 -9.76
CA LEU A 627 31.68 -13.88 -9.30
C LEU A 627 31.23 -15.17 -10.02
N THR A 628 31.02 -16.25 -9.27
CA THR A 628 30.55 -17.52 -9.83
C THR A 628 29.03 -17.58 -9.77
N PHE A 629 28.38 -17.87 -10.90
CA PHE A 629 26.93 -17.87 -11.04
C PHE A 629 26.41 -18.94 -12.01
N ALA A 630 25.15 -19.33 -11.88
CA ALA A 630 24.44 -20.18 -12.82
C ALA A 630 23.11 -19.54 -13.26
N ASN A 631 22.97 -19.33 -14.57
CA ASN A 631 21.75 -18.81 -15.20
C ASN A 631 21.20 -19.87 -16.16
N GLY A 632 20.30 -20.71 -15.67
CA GLY A 632 19.64 -21.74 -16.49
C GLY A 632 18.44 -21.24 -17.29
N GLY A 633 18.14 -19.94 -17.25
CA GLY A 633 17.14 -19.31 -18.11
C GLY A 633 17.64 -19.11 -19.54
N SER A 634 16.77 -18.61 -20.42
CA SER A 634 17.11 -18.27 -21.81
C SER A 634 17.47 -16.80 -22.02
N ALA A 635 17.34 -15.97 -21.00
CA ALA A 635 17.59 -14.54 -21.05
C ALA A 635 18.68 -14.13 -20.04
N ASN A 636 19.38 -13.04 -20.34
CA ASN A 636 20.30 -12.38 -19.42
C ASN A 636 19.58 -11.90 -18.16
N ARG A 637 20.23 -12.05 -16.99
CA ARG A 637 19.72 -11.61 -15.69
C ARG A 637 20.73 -10.66 -15.03
N PRO A 638 20.74 -9.36 -15.40
CA PRO A 638 21.72 -8.42 -14.91
C PRO A 638 21.55 -8.07 -13.42
N VAL A 639 22.66 -7.75 -12.77
CA VAL A 639 22.74 -7.32 -11.37
C VAL A 639 23.46 -5.98 -11.22
N SER A 640 23.18 -5.27 -10.13
CA SER A 640 24.02 -4.16 -9.66
C SER A 640 24.92 -4.61 -8.51
N ILE A 641 26.07 -3.97 -8.34
CA ILE A 641 27.00 -4.24 -7.25
C ILE A 641 27.30 -2.95 -6.48
N SER A 642 27.06 -2.98 -5.18
CA SER A 642 27.31 -1.86 -4.28
C SER A 642 28.28 -2.25 -3.16
N VAL A 643 29.08 -1.29 -2.69
CA VAL A 643 29.95 -1.46 -1.51
C VAL A 643 29.63 -0.36 -0.50
N ASN A 644 29.25 -0.75 0.71
CA ASN A 644 28.83 0.15 1.78
C ASN A 644 27.74 1.15 1.31
N GLY A 645 26.77 0.64 0.52
CA GLY A 645 25.65 1.43 -0.04
C GLY A 645 26.02 2.29 -1.26
N LYS A 646 27.30 2.35 -1.65
CA LYS A 646 27.73 3.04 -2.87
C LYS A 646 27.74 2.06 -4.05
N VAL A 647 26.91 2.32 -5.05
CA VAL A 647 26.92 1.56 -6.31
C VAL A 647 28.27 1.74 -7.00
N LEU A 648 28.97 0.64 -7.25
CA LEU A 648 30.23 0.60 -7.99
C LEU A 648 30.03 0.06 -9.41
N VAL A 649 29.04 -0.81 -9.60
CA VAL A 649 28.64 -1.33 -10.90
C VAL A 649 27.12 -1.18 -11.03
N GLU A 650 26.69 -0.30 -11.92
CA GLU A 650 25.26 -0.03 -12.14
C GLU A 650 24.56 -1.21 -12.82
N LYS A 651 25.27 -1.95 -13.67
CA LYS A 651 24.77 -3.11 -14.40
C LYS A 651 25.92 -4.05 -14.77
N LEU A 652 25.82 -5.29 -14.33
CA LEU A 652 26.66 -6.42 -14.73
C LEU A 652 25.76 -7.46 -15.38
N ASP A 653 25.98 -7.72 -16.67
CA ASP A 653 25.26 -8.75 -17.41
C ASP A 653 25.74 -10.14 -16.98
N LEU A 654 24.79 -11.02 -16.66
CA LEU A 654 25.02 -12.41 -16.28
C LEU A 654 24.21 -13.30 -17.23
N GLU A 655 24.81 -13.54 -18.39
CA GLU A 655 24.23 -14.26 -19.53
C GLU A 655 23.88 -15.72 -19.19
N PRO A 656 22.97 -16.37 -19.95
CA PRO A 656 22.66 -17.79 -19.80
C PRO A 656 23.92 -18.67 -19.77
N THR A 657 24.01 -19.55 -18.79
CA THR A 657 25.15 -20.47 -18.61
C THR A 657 24.91 -21.84 -19.26
N GLY A 658 23.74 -22.04 -19.87
CA GLY A 658 23.34 -23.31 -20.51
C GLY A 658 22.54 -24.25 -19.62
N GLY A 659 22.46 -23.99 -18.31
CA GLY A 659 21.64 -24.75 -17.37
C GLY A 659 21.92 -24.41 -15.91
N TRP A 660 21.02 -24.78 -15.01
CA TRP A 660 21.14 -24.46 -13.57
C TRP A 660 22.26 -25.23 -12.85
N THR A 661 22.79 -26.29 -13.46
CA THR A 661 23.99 -27.02 -13.00
C THR A 661 25.27 -26.58 -13.72
N SER A 662 25.16 -25.61 -14.65
CA SER A 662 26.30 -25.06 -15.40
C SER A 662 26.70 -23.72 -14.79
N TRP A 663 27.86 -23.70 -14.13
CA TRP A 663 28.36 -22.54 -13.41
C TRP A 663 29.45 -21.83 -14.23
N ASN A 664 29.29 -20.53 -14.44
CA ASN A 664 30.25 -19.66 -15.11
C ASN A 664 30.72 -18.55 -14.18
N ASP A 665 31.77 -17.86 -14.62
CA ASP A 665 32.39 -16.80 -13.85
C ASP A 665 32.31 -15.47 -14.58
N ALA A 666 31.85 -14.44 -13.88
CA ALA A 666 31.96 -13.05 -14.29
C ALA A 666 33.17 -12.43 -13.58
N GLU A 667 34.11 -11.89 -14.35
CA GLU A 667 35.26 -11.16 -13.80
C GLU A 667 35.02 -9.66 -13.84
N LEU A 668 35.34 -8.98 -12.74
CA LEU A 668 35.24 -7.53 -12.62
C LEU A 668 36.33 -6.97 -11.71
N THR A 669 36.56 -5.66 -11.77
CA THR A 669 37.49 -4.99 -10.85
C THR A 669 36.71 -4.07 -9.92
N LEU A 670 36.87 -4.26 -8.61
CA LEU A 670 36.21 -3.45 -7.58
C LEU A 670 37.25 -2.75 -6.72
N LYS A 671 37.00 -1.47 -6.44
CA LYS A 671 37.78 -0.70 -5.46
C LYS A 671 37.10 -0.78 -4.09
N ILE A 672 37.63 -1.64 -3.22
CA ILE A 672 37.04 -1.91 -1.90
C ILE A 672 37.94 -1.31 -0.82
N PRO A 673 37.41 -0.49 0.11
CA PRO A 673 38.17 0.07 1.23
C PRO A 673 38.81 -1.01 2.14
N ALA A 674 39.84 -0.63 2.89
CA ALA A 674 40.39 -1.45 3.96
C ALA A 674 39.38 -1.57 5.12
N GLY A 675 39.43 -2.67 5.86
CA GLY A 675 38.57 -2.95 7.00
C GLY A 675 37.27 -3.66 6.61
N VAL A 676 36.25 -3.49 7.45
CA VAL A 676 34.95 -4.15 7.32
C VAL A 676 34.12 -3.47 6.24
N ASN A 677 33.59 -4.26 5.31
CA ASN A 677 32.77 -3.77 4.19
C ASN A 677 31.57 -4.68 3.94
N ALA A 678 30.46 -4.08 3.51
CA ALA A 678 29.30 -4.79 2.96
C ALA A 678 29.35 -4.70 1.44
N LEU A 679 29.45 -5.83 0.74
CA LEU A 679 29.34 -5.90 -0.72
C LEU A 679 27.99 -6.53 -1.08
N GLU A 680 27.09 -5.75 -1.66
CA GLU A 680 25.76 -6.19 -2.06
C GLU A 680 25.72 -6.47 -3.56
N ILE A 681 25.07 -7.58 -3.94
CA ILE A 681 24.72 -7.92 -5.32
C ILE A 681 23.20 -7.98 -5.41
N ALA A 682 22.58 -7.13 -6.24
CA ALA A 682 21.13 -6.98 -6.32
C ALA A 682 20.57 -7.15 -7.74
N SER A 683 19.48 -7.89 -7.89
CA SER A 683 18.76 -8.11 -9.15
C SER A 683 18.24 -6.80 -9.75
N LEU A 684 18.36 -6.65 -11.07
CA LEU A 684 17.80 -5.53 -11.83
C LEU A 684 16.55 -5.90 -12.63
N THR A 685 16.04 -7.14 -12.50
CA THR A 685 14.92 -7.63 -13.31
C THR A 685 13.85 -8.31 -12.47
N GLU A 686 12.63 -8.35 -13.00
CA GLU A 686 11.50 -9.07 -12.39
C GLU A 686 11.70 -10.59 -12.43
N ASP A 687 12.54 -11.09 -13.33
CA ASP A 687 12.91 -12.51 -13.37
C ASP A 687 13.97 -12.87 -12.31
N GLY A 688 14.43 -11.92 -11.49
CA GLY A 688 15.45 -12.14 -10.48
C GLY A 688 16.87 -12.23 -11.05
N ALA A 689 17.84 -12.45 -10.17
CA ALA A 689 19.22 -12.71 -10.56
C ALA A 689 19.43 -14.19 -10.94
N PRO A 690 20.60 -14.57 -11.51
CA PRO A 690 21.05 -15.95 -11.52
C PRO A 690 21.29 -16.50 -10.11
N ASN A 691 21.44 -17.81 -9.99
CA ASN A 691 21.97 -18.41 -8.76
C ASN A 691 23.41 -17.95 -8.54
N ILE A 692 23.75 -17.51 -7.34
CA ILE A 692 25.09 -17.02 -7.00
C ILE A 692 25.77 -18.00 -6.04
N ASP A 693 26.94 -18.51 -6.42
CA ASP A 693 27.71 -19.47 -5.62
C ASP A 693 28.70 -18.76 -4.70
N LYS A 694 29.55 -17.89 -5.24
CA LYS A 694 30.62 -17.26 -4.45
C LYS A 694 31.21 -16.03 -5.13
N ILE A 695 32.02 -15.30 -4.36
CA ILE A 695 33.01 -14.37 -4.89
C ILE A 695 34.44 -14.80 -4.52
N GLU A 696 35.37 -14.64 -5.45
CA GLU A 696 36.80 -14.87 -5.22
C GLU A 696 37.64 -13.66 -5.62
N PHE A 697 38.60 -13.29 -4.77
CA PHE A 697 39.61 -12.27 -5.07
C PHE A 697 40.78 -12.93 -5.81
N VAL A 698 40.99 -12.53 -7.07
CA VAL A 698 42.11 -13.03 -7.88
C VAL A 698 43.41 -12.38 -7.38
N ARG A 699 44.44 -13.19 -7.11
CA ARG A 699 45.77 -12.65 -6.80
C ARG A 699 46.36 -11.99 -8.04
N ALA A 700 46.95 -10.80 -7.88
CA ALA A 700 47.90 -10.32 -8.86
C ALA A 700 49.08 -11.31 -8.87
N ASP A 701 49.42 -11.85 -10.03
CA ASP A 701 50.56 -12.75 -10.22
C ASP A 701 51.83 -12.10 -9.65
N SER A 702 52.22 -12.50 -8.44
CA SER A 702 53.55 -12.23 -7.92
C SER A 702 54.31 -13.52 -7.99
N GLY A 703 55.30 -13.54 -8.88
CA GLY A 703 56.28 -14.60 -8.95
C GLY A 703 56.82 -14.94 -7.55
N THR A 704 56.73 -16.22 -7.23
CA THR A 704 57.53 -16.93 -6.23
C THR A 704 57.43 -16.46 -4.76
N THR A 705 56.75 -17.23 -3.92
CA THR A 705 57.37 -17.68 -2.65
C THR A 705 56.85 -19.07 -2.26
N VAL A 706 57.80 -19.99 -2.11
CA VAL A 706 57.63 -21.37 -1.68
C VAL A 706 57.00 -21.44 -0.28
N LEU A 707 55.90 -22.19 -0.13
CA LEU A 707 55.40 -22.62 1.17
C LEU A 707 56.43 -23.55 1.82
N ARG A 708 57.23 -23.06 2.78
CA ARG A 708 57.96 -23.96 3.69
C ARG A 708 57.05 -24.37 4.83
N LYS A 709 56.74 -25.67 4.87
CA LYS A 709 56.19 -26.38 6.03
C LYS A 709 57.18 -26.25 7.19
N VAL A 710 56.79 -25.61 8.30
CA VAL A 710 57.57 -25.62 9.55
C VAL A 710 56.90 -26.62 10.49
N ALA A 711 57.63 -27.69 10.80
CA ALA A 711 57.25 -28.66 11.83
C ALA A 711 57.31 -28.00 13.23
N PRO A 712 56.55 -28.51 14.23
CA PRO A 712 56.46 -27.87 15.52
C PRO A 712 57.75 -28.05 16.31
N ALA A 713 58.35 -26.94 16.78
CA ALA A 713 59.45 -26.98 17.73
C ALA A 713 58.89 -26.81 19.16
N GLU A 714 59.39 -27.67 20.05
CA GLU A 714 58.97 -27.87 21.43
C GLU A 714 58.95 -26.61 22.29
N VAL A 715 58.03 -26.64 23.25
CA VAL A 715 57.82 -25.66 24.31
C VAL A 715 59.02 -25.66 25.27
N SER A 716 59.65 -24.49 25.46
CA SER A 716 60.44 -24.22 26.66
C SER A 716 60.17 -22.83 27.22
N LYS A 717 60.34 -22.73 28.54
CA LYS A 717 59.69 -21.84 29.50
C LYS A 717 59.97 -20.33 29.33
N ALA A 718 58.91 -19.57 29.60
CA ALA A 718 58.85 -18.28 30.30
C ALA A 718 59.69 -17.08 29.77
N ARG A 719 58.99 -16.09 29.19
CA ARG A 719 58.87 -14.72 29.75
C ARG A 719 57.87 -13.89 28.94
N THR A 720 57.05 -13.15 29.67
CA THR A 720 55.95 -12.29 29.21
C THR A 720 56.44 -11.13 28.34
N GLY A 721 55.94 -11.07 27.11
CA GLY A 721 56.08 -9.94 26.20
C GLY A 721 55.52 -10.28 24.82
N LYS A 722 54.29 -9.82 24.51
CA LYS A 722 53.68 -9.97 23.17
C LYS A 722 54.57 -9.24 22.15
N ARG A 723 55.19 -9.98 21.22
CA ARG A 723 55.77 -9.45 19.99
C ARG A 723 54.83 -9.79 18.83
N PHE A 724 54.48 -8.80 18.03
CA PHE A 724 53.76 -9.00 16.77
C PHE A 724 54.76 -9.17 15.63
N TYR A 725 54.46 -10.07 14.69
CA TYR A 725 55.24 -10.30 13.48
C TYR A 725 54.39 -9.92 12.27
N VAL A 726 54.95 -9.12 11.36
CA VAL A 726 54.37 -8.85 10.04
C VAL A 726 55.41 -9.27 9.01
N ASN A 727 55.01 -10.10 8.05
CA ASN A 727 55.86 -10.61 6.94
C ASN A 727 57.21 -11.22 7.38
N GLY A 728 57.23 -11.97 8.48
CA GLY A 728 58.37 -12.80 8.87
C GLY A 728 59.62 -12.06 9.37
N ARG A 729 59.55 -10.75 9.66
CA ARG A 729 60.64 -10.01 10.35
C ARG A 729 60.13 -9.36 11.63
N ALA A 730 60.95 -9.40 12.68
CA ALA A 730 60.65 -8.77 13.96
C ALA A 730 60.84 -7.25 13.86
N VAL A 731 59.81 -6.47 14.22
CA VAL A 731 59.88 -5.01 14.25
C VAL A 731 60.11 -4.57 15.71
N ASN A 732 61.19 -3.81 15.96
CA ASN A 732 61.47 -3.23 17.27
C ASN A 732 60.60 -1.98 17.50
N VAL A 733 59.87 -1.96 18.61
CA VAL A 733 59.12 -0.78 19.08
C VAL A 733 60.11 0.24 19.65
N LEU A 734 60.20 1.42 19.04
CA LEU A 734 60.93 2.56 19.59
C LEU A 734 60.21 3.08 20.85
N ARG A 735 60.93 3.13 21.98
CA ARG A 735 60.50 3.79 23.23
C ARG A 735 60.75 5.30 23.17
N ALA A 736 59.88 6.02 23.88
CA ALA A 736 59.74 7.47 24.01
C ALA A 736 60.99 8.24 24.51
N GLY A 737 61.04 9.54 24.20
CA GLY A 737 61.98 10.49 24.81
C GLY A 737 61.57 11.97 24.71
N ASN A 738 61.38 12.57 25.89
CA ASN A 738 61.56 13.98 26.27
C ASN A 738 60.62 15.08 25.75
N ARG A 739 59.77 15.62 26.66
CA ARG A 739 59.87 17.02 27.14
C ARG A 739 59.47 17.14 28.63
N LYS A 740 60.32 17.81 29.41
CA LYS A 740 60.16 18.14 30.84
C LYS A 740 59.29 19.40 31.05
N ALA A 741 58.57 19.35 32.18
CA ALA A 741 57.93 20.35 33.03
C ALA A 741 58.26 21.85 32.88
N VAL A 742 57.24 22.71 33.10
CA VAL A 742 57.14 23.75 34.17
C VAL A 742 55.64 24.14 34.37
N GLN A 743 55.17 24.21 35.62
CA GLN A 743 53.93 24.84 36.14
C GLN A 743 54.29 26.17 36.88
N PRO A 744 53.39 26.98 37.51
CA PRO A 744 51.96 27.33 37.32
C PRO A 744 51.69 28.88 37.45
N THR A 745 50.44 29.37 37.33
CA THR A 745 49.69 30.24 38.30
C THR A 745 48.53 31.08 37.71
N PHE A 746 47.66 31.49 38.64
CA PHE A 746 46.26 31.96 38.62
C PHE A 746 45.94 33.40 38.14
N ALA A 747 44.62 33.66 38.08
CA ALA A 747 43.85 34.92 38.01
C ALA A 747 43.52 35.42 36.58
N LYS A 748 42.28 35.76 36.21
CA LYS A 748 41.10 36.24 36.95
C LYS A 748 39.83 35.82 36.22
#